data_AF-A0A1Q7KTB1-F1
#
_entry.id   AF-A0A1Q7KTB1-F1
#
_cell.length_a   1.000
_cell.length_b   1.000
_cell.length_c   1.000
_cell.angle_alpha   90.00
_cell.angle_beta   90.00
_cell.angle_gamma   90.00
#
_symmetry.space_group_name_H-M   'P 1'
#
loop_
_entity.id
_entity.type
_entity.pdbx_description
1 polymer ?
#
loop_
_entity_poly.entity_id
_entity_poly.type
_entity_poly.pdbx_seq_one_letter_code
_entity_poly.pdbx_strand_id
1 'polypeptide(L)'
;MATLLERTGHREEALNEYRTALRYAPHKPLLHYELGKLYEVAGELELAEEEFRAALKLAPRNSEFHHSLGGLFLQRGDPRVAEAELRRAIQLDPRSGESHRDLGRVLRSQGKFVEAIAELRKATRLMPDVESSHFMLGQALHNAGRVEEGQAEVRLAQQLRQKLKDSTLAKLYNNQGNYLLESGQNEAAAERFRQAMKLDPHDPLAHYNYGLALLLQKRLDEAILQFRKVLRMKPDEPDAHYYLGHALLAKGQEAEAIAHLKEAATSKPNDAYAHNAFGIALAQAGDLLGAVRELETARRLEPNNPLFVKSLNCVKDRQHGCVALLQSTDLDVASHLNQQGLELLDQGRLAEAAYDLRKAVQTDPQNAAALNNLGVALRKQGEFEKAAVVLQQALRLRPNDARIHVNLALALQGMHHTSDAITEMKNACEIQPKDSRIRRDLGVLLMETGKWHEAKTELEVALKLDPNSAETHRALGAAYLKVNNVDAAEAELRRALQLDPLSGESHRALGIVLRRQTRLAEAIAEFRRATELLLDDTASHLMLGQALQKAGRREEGEVQLHLAQRLSQRDQNIALAKTYSTLGTELLQGGQMEQAAAKLEEAARLNPEDPLAQYNYAVVLMLQDNLDEAISRFRTTLRLKPDDANAYYSLGRALLAKGSSADAVASLEAAARLMPDDARTHNVLAVALASLEDHSRAEKELQDAHRLEPSNLLFEENLHCLEKGLQGCLLIP
;
A
#
# COMPACT_ATOMS: atom_id res chain seq x y z
N MET A 1 19.44 5.03 3.20
CA MET A 1 19.07 4.99 4.63
C MET A 1 18.48 6.32 5.08
N ALA A 2 19.25 7.42 5.12
CA ALA A 2 18.76 8.74 5.56
C ALA A 2 17.43 9.19 4.91
N THR A 3 17.29 9.09 3.59
CA THR A 3 16.05 9.43 2.85
C THR A 3 14.88 8.48 3.13
N LEU A 4 15.17 7.22 3.52
CA LEU A 4 14.15 6.26 3.92
C LEU A 4 13.64 6.59 5.33
N LEU A 5 14.57 6.87 6.26
CA LEU A 5 14.26 7.31 7.63
C LEU A 5 13.46 8.63 7.65
N GLU A 6 13.77 9.55 6.75
CA GLU A 6 12.99 10.78 6.53
C GLU A 6 11.55 10.46 6.08
N ARG A 7 11.40 9.58 5.07
CA ARG A 7 10.07 9.14 4.59
C ARG A 7 9.27 8.36 5.63
N THR A 8 9.93 7.70 6.58
CA THR A 8 9.29 6.99 7.70
C THR A 8 9.19 7.83 8.98
N GLY A 9 9.53 9.12 8.93
CA GLY A 9 9.35 10.05 10.07
C GLY A 9 10.35 9.89 11.22
N HIS A 10 11.44 9.13 11.03
CA HIS A 10 12.54 8.92 11.98
C HIS A 10 13.53 10.06 11.88
N ARG A 11 13.07 11.27 12.23
CA ARG A 11 13.78 12.52 12.00
C ARG A 11 15.16 12.57 12.64
N GLU A 12 15.28 12.19 13.92
CA GLU A 12 16.55 12.21 14.65
C GLU A 12 17.57 11.24 14.05
N GLU A 13 17.10 10.06 13.64
CA GLU A 13 17.94 9.06 12.98
C GLU A 13 18.34 9.51 11.59
N ALA A 14 17.41 10.10 10.82
CA ALA A 14 17.70 10.71 9.53
C ALA A 14 18.75 11.84 9.67
N LEU A 15 18.62 12.73 10.66
CA LEU A 15 19.60 13.77 10.96
C LEU A 15 20.98 13.18 11.27
N ASN A 16 21.05 12.12 12.09
CA ASN A 16 22.31 11.46 12.42
C ASN A 16 22.93 10.75 11.22
N GLU A 17 22.11 10.14 10.36
CA GLU A 17 22.55 9.49 9.12
C GLU A 17 23.04 10.51 8.08
N TYR A 18 22.35 11.64 7.89
CA TYR A 18 22.81 12.71 7.00
C TYR A 18 24.12 13.35 7.52
N ARG A 19 24.24 13.59 8.84
CA ARG A 19 25.50 14.05 9.46
C ARG A 19 26.64 13.06 9.24
N THR A 20 26.36 11.76 9.38
CA THR A 20 27.34 10.69 9.15
C THR A 20 27.73 10.64 7.67
N ALA A 21 26.78 10.72 6.75
CA ALA A 21 27.02 10.76 5.31
C ALA A 21 27.89 11.97 4.91
N LEU A 22 27.66 13.14 5.52
CA LEU A 22 28.47 14.35 5.30
C LEU A 22 29.91 14.23 5.80
N ARG A 23 30.17 13.44 6.87
CA ARG A 23 31.56 13.16 7.30
C ARG A 23 32.36 12.40 6.24
N TYR A 24 31.71 11.52 5.48
CA TYR A 24 32.36 10.72 4.44
C TYR A 24 32.34 11.37 3.05
N ALA A 25 31.34 12.21 2.77
CA ALA A 25 31.17 12.87 1.47
C ALA A 25 30.84 14.37 1.61
N PRO A 26 31.74 15.19 2.19
CA PRO A 26 31.48 16.61 2.48
C PRO A 26 31.38 17.51 1.23
N HIS A 27 31.63 16.96 0.05
CA HIS A 27 31.56 17.69 -1.22
C HIS A 27 30.30 17.36 -2.04
N LYS A 28 29.33 16.64 -1.46
CA LYS A 28 28.07 16.33 -2.13
C LYS A 28 27.00 17.39 -1.81
N PRO A 29 26.65 18.29 -2.75
CA PRO A 29 25.69 19.37 -2.50
C PRO A 29 24.31 18.88 -2.04
N LEU A 30 23.84 17.76 -2.59
CA LEU A 30 22.51 17.22 -2.29
C LEU A 30 22.39 16.77 -0.82
N LEU A 31 23.48 16.30 -0.19
CA LEU A 31 23.44 15.88 1.22
C LEU A 31 23.26 17.09 2.16
N HIS A 32 23.94 18.19 1.85
CA HIS A 32 23.74 19.46 2.55
C HIS A 32 22.31 19.98 2.34
N TYR A 33 21.78 19.91 1.12
CA TYR A 33 20.41 20.35 0.82
C TYR A 33 19.34 19.56 1.60
N GLU A 34 19.39 18.23 1.57
CA GLU A 34 18.40 17.40 2.27
C GLU A 34 18.52 17.52 3.80
N LEU A 35 19.74 17.68 4.32
CA LEU A 35 19.94 17.99 5.74
C LEU A 35 19.37 19.37 6.11
N GLY A 36 19.56 20.38 5.25
CA GLY A 36 18.99 21.71 5.43
C GLY A 36 17.47 21.70 5.50
N LYS A 37 16.80 20.97 4.59
CA LYS A 37 15.33 20.77 4.66
C LYS A 37 14.88 20.10 5.94
N LEU A 38 15.63 19.11 6.42
CA LEU A 38 15.33 18.47 7.69
C LEU A 38 15.49 19.41 8.88
N TYR A 39 16.44 20.33 8.87
CA TYR A 39 16.53 21.37 9.90
C TYR A 39 15.40 22.41 9.78
N GLU A 40 15.02 22.80 8.57
CA GLU A 40 13.93 23.74 8.33
C GLU A 40 12.60 23.24 8.89
N VAL A 41 12.24 21.98 8.60
CA VAL A 41 11.03 21.34 9.17
C VAL A 41 11.14 21.20 10.70
N ALA A 42 12.35 21.34 11.29
CA ALA A 42 12.59 21.18 12.73
C ALA A 42 12.39 22.48 13.48
N GLY A 43 12.29 23.59 12.75
CA GLY A 43 12.38 24.92 13.31
C GLY A 43 13.83 25.34 13.65
N GLU A 44 14.82 24.51 13.30
CA GLU A 44 16.25 24.79 13.50
C GLU A 44 16.77 25.66 12.33
N LEU A 45 16.23 26.87 12.20
CA LEU A 45 16.37 27.70 10.99
C LEU A 45 17.82 28.14 10.73
N GLU A 46 18.62 28.34 11.77
CA GLU A 46 20.04 28.69 11.67
C GLU A 46 20.86 27.55 11.06
N LEU A 47 20.63 26.32 11.50
CA LEU A 47 21.30 25.13 10.96
C LEU A 47 20.85 24.84 9.52
N ALA A 48 19.58 25.08 9.21
CA ALA A 48 19.08 25.00 7.84
C ALA A 48 19.79 25.99 6.91
N GLU A 49 20.01 27.23 7.36
CA GLU A 49 20.72 28.26 6.59
C GLU A 49 22.16 27.83 6.30
N GLU A 50 22.88 27.32 7.31
CA GLU A 50 24.26 26.86 7.16
C GLU A 50 24.37 25.77 6.09
N GLU A 51 23.48 24.78 6.15
CA GLU A 51 23.48 23.65 5.22
C GLU A 51 23.05 24.05 3.80
N PHE A 52 22.03 24.90 3.65
CA PHE A 52 21.65 25.43 2.34
C PHE A 52 22.76 26.28 1.71
N ARG A 53 23.49 27.09 2.50
CA ARG A 53 24.65 27.83 2.01
C ARG A 53 25.81 26.91 1.63
N ALA A 54 26.03 25.83 2.37
CA ALA A 54 27.03 24.82 2.02
C ALA A 54 26.67 24.13 0.69
N ALA A 55 25.40 23.78 0.48
CA ALA A 55 24.90 23.24 -0.78
C ALA A 55 25.12 24.22 -1.95
N LEU A 56 24.82 25.51 -1.76
CA LEU A 56 25.04 26.55 -2.76
C LEU A 56 26.51 26.83 -3.05
N LYS A 57 27.39 26.74 -2.05
CA LYS A 57 28.85 26.86 -2.27
C LYS A 57 29.38 25.77 -3.20
N LEU A 58 28.83 24.57 -3.11
CA LEU A 58 29.20 23.42 -3.94
C LEU A 58 28.50 23.43 -5.31
N ALA A 59 27.27 23.94 -5.39
CA ALA A 59 26.50 24.05 -6.63
C ALA A 59 25.81 25.43 -6.79
N PRO A 60 26.56 26.49 -7.18
CA PRO A 60 26.06 27.88 -7.20
C PRO A 60 25.02 28.20 -8.30
N ARG A 61 24.69 27.23 -9.16
CA ARG A 61 23.75 27.39 -10.28
C ARG A 61 22.52 26.49 -10.14
N ASN A 62 22.29 25.92 -8.96
CA ASN A 62 21.10 25.11 -8.70
C ASN A 62 19.93 26.02 -8.29
N SER A 63 18.86 26.07 -9.10
CA SER A 63 17.69 26.91 -8.86
C SER A 63 16.91 26.48 -7.61
N GLU A 64 16.82 25.19 -7.32
CA GLU A 64 16.08 24.63 -6.18
C GLU A 64 16.71 25.04 -4.84
N PHE A 65 18.05 25.06 -4.77
CA PHE A 65 18.73 25.47 -3.54
C PHE A 65 18.54 26.96 -3.23
N HIS A 66 18.56 27.80 -4.27
CA HIS A 66 18.22 29.21 -4.14
C HIS A 66 16.75 29.40 -3.75
N HIS A 67 15.83 28.58 -4.28
CA HIS A 67 14.41 28.61 -3.92
C HIS A 67 14.20 28.29 -2.43
N SER A 68 14.76 27.17 -1.94
CA SER A 68 14.60 26.75 -0.54
C SER A 68 15.27 27.70 0.45
N LEU A 69 16.45 28.24 0.12
CA LEU A 69 17.06 29.29 0.94
C LEU A 69 16.18 30.56 0.98
N GLY A 70 15.56 30.93 -0.13
CA GLY A 70 14.60 32.03 -0.19
C GLY A 70 13.34 31.78 0.65
N GLY A 71 12.83 30.54 0.66
CA GLY A 71 11.74 30.10 1.52
C GLY A 71 12.08 30.21 3.01
N LEU A 72 13.26 29.74 3.40
CA LEU A 72 13.77 29.81 4.77
C LEU A 72 13.82 31.25 5.31
N PHE A 73 14.40 32.18 4.53
CA PHE A 73 14.46 33.59 4.95
C PHE A 73 13.09 34.24 5.04
N LEU A 74 12.11 33.78 4.26
CA LEU A 74 10.75 34.25 4.40
C LEU A 74 10.09 33.76 5.69
N GLN A 75 10.35 32.51 6.11
CA GLN A 75 9.89 31.98 7.39
C GLN A 75 10.51 32.74 8.57
N ARG A 76 11.77 33.17 8.45
CA ARG A 76 12.48 33.99 9.45
C ARG A 76 12.06 35.47 9.47
N GLY A 77 11.19 35.89 8.56
CA GLY A 77 10.74 37.28 8.47
C GLY A 77 11.75 38.25 7.86
N ASP A 78 12.66 37.76 7.01
CA ASP A 78 13.74 38.54 6.38
C ASP A 78 13.50 38.69 4.86
N PRO A 79 12.48 39.49 4.45
CA PRO A 79 11.96 39.47 3.08
C PRO A 79 12.95 40.01 2.04
N ARG A 80 13.98 40.76 2.45
CA ARG A 80 15.00 41.29 1.52
C ARG A 80 15.91 40.19 0.98
N VAL A 81 16.37 39.29 1.84
CA VAL A 81 17.22 38.17 1.45
C VAL A 81 16.39 37.14 0.67
N ALA A 82 15.18 36.86 1.15
CA ALA A 82 14.23 35.99 0.45
C ALA A 82 13.98 36.45 -1.01
N GLU A 83 13.78 37.75 -1.23
CA GLU A 83 13.61 38.30 -2.58
C GLU A 83 14.84 38.07 -3.48
N ALA A 84 16.05 38.31 -2.95
CA ALA A 84 17.28 38.16 -3.71
C ALA A 84 17.50 36.70 -4.15
N GLU A 85 17.31 35.75 -3.24
CA GLU A 85 17.47 34.32 -3.50
C GLU A 85 16.38 33.80 -4.47
N LEU A 86 15.12 34.19 -4.29
CA LEU A 86 14.03 33.77 -5.19
C LEU A 86 14.17 34.38 -6.60
N ARG A 87 14.63 35.63 -6.73
CA ARG A 87 14.98 36.21 -8.04
C ARG A 87 16.13 35.44 -8.69
N ARG A 88 17.09 34.96 -7.90
CA ARG A 88 18.19 34.13 -8.43
C ARG A 88 17.71 32.75 -8.86
N ALA A 89 16.81 32.11 -8.11
CA ALA A 89 16.16 30.86 -8.48
C ALA A 89 15.43 30.98 -9.83
N ILE A 90 14.64 32.05 -10.02
CA ILE A 90 13.90 32.32 -11.27
C ILE A 90 14.84 32.64 -12.45
N GLN A 91 15.97 33.32 -12.21
CA GLN A 91 16.98 33.54 -13.26
C GLN A 91 17.58 32.22 -13.76
N LEU A 92 17.74 31.23 -12.88
CA LEU A 92 18.30 29.92 -13.20
C LEU A 92 17.25 28.98 -13.80
N ASP A 93 16.00 29.04 -13.32
CA ASP A 93 14.85 28.32 -13.87
C ASP A 93 13.61 29.23 -13.98
N PRO A 94 13.37 29.84 -15.15
CA PRO A 94 12.20 30.68 -15.40
C PRO A 94 10.86 29.93 -15.47
N ARG A 95 10.86 28.60 -15.44
CA ARG A 95 9.64 27.77 -15.48
C ARG A 95 9.22 27.27 -14.10
N SER A 96 9.97 27.61 -13.05
CA SER A 96 9.62 27.27 -11.66
C SER A 96 8.42 28.08 -11.18
N GLY A 97 7.22 27.50 -11.32
CA GLY A 97 5.97 28.09 -10.85
C GLY A 97 5.98 28.39 -9.35
N GLU A 98 6.61 27.52 -8.55
CA GLU A 98 6.74 27.67 -7.09
C GLU A 98 7.62 28.86 -6.72
N SER A 99 8.73 29.07 -7.43
CA SER A 99 9.59 30.25 -7.21
C SER A 99 8.87 31.55 -7.56
N HIS A 100 8.09 31.56 -8.65
CA HIS A 100 7.24 32.70 -9.00
C HIS A 100 6.17 32.99 -7.94
N ARG A 101 5.51 31.94 -7.41
CA ARG A 101 4.51 32.05 -6.34
C ARG A 101 5.12 32.65 -5.07
N ASP A 102 6.25 32.09 -4.64
CA ASP A 102 6.89 32.48 -3.39
C ASP A 102 7.55 33.86 -3.50
N LEU A 103 8.11 34.24 -4.65
CA LEU A 103 8.56 35.61 -4.90
C LEU A 103 7.37 36.59 -4.84
N GLY A 104 6.24 36.22 -5.44
CA GLY A 104 5.00 36.99 -5.34
C GLY A 104 4.54 37.22 -3.90
N ARG A 105 4.64 36.19 -3.06
CA ARG A 105 4.36 36.26 -1.61
C ARG A 105 5.29 37.25 -0.90
N VAL A 106 6.60 37.21 -1.19
CA VAL A 106 7.59 38.15 -0.63
C VAL A 106 7.33 39.58 -1.06
N LEU A 107 7.13 39.82 -2.36
CA LEU A 107 6.86 41.16 -2.89
C LEU A 107 5.58 41.75 -2.30
N ARG A 108 4.55 40.93 -2.08
CA ARG A 108 3.32 41.35 -1.41
C ARG A 108 3.56 41.75 0.03
N SER A 109 4.34 41.00 0.81
CA SER A 109 4.62 41.34 2.22
C SER A 109 5.43 42.64 2.35
N GLN A 110 6.22 42.98 1.34
CA GLN A 110 6.95 44.25 1.25
C GLN A 110 6.11 45.44 0.72
N GLY A 111 4.84 45.22 0.36
CA GLY A 111 3.98 46.27 -0.22
C GLY A 111 4.18 46.52 -1.73
N LYS A 112 5.04 45.75 -2.41
CA LYS A 112 5.31 45.85 -3.85
C LYS A 112 4.23 45.14 -4.67
N PHE A 113 2.99 45.58 -4.56
CA PHE A 113 1.83 44.83 -5.06
C PHE A 113 1.83 44.64 -6.59
N VAL A 114 2.30 45.64 -7.37
CA VAL A 114 2.36 45.54 -8.83
C VAL A 114 3.31 44.43 -9.29
N GLU A 115 4.51 44.37 -8.71
CA GLU A 115 5.49 43.32 -9.00
C GLU A 115 4.98 41.96 -8.52
N ALA A 116 4.36 41.90 -7.32
CA ALA A 116 3.78 40.68 -6.79
C ALA A 116 2.72 40.07 -7.73
N ILE A 117 1.81 40.90 -8.25
CA ILE A 117 0.78 40.47 -9.21
C ILE A 117 1.41 39.91 -10.50
N ALA A 118 2.48 40.53 -11.01
CA ALA A 118 3.14 40.08 -12.23
C ALA A 118 3.74 38.68 -12.07
N GLU A 119 4.40 38.42 -10.94
CA GLU A 119 4.98 37.11 -10.63
C GLU A 119 3.91 36.06 -10.33
N LEU A 120 2.86 36.42 -9.57
CA LEU A 120 1.75 35.51 -9.26
C LEU A 120 0.93 35.12 -10.51
N ARG A 121 0.79 36.01 -11.49
CA ARG A 121 0.19 35.67 -12.82
C ARG A 121 1.07 34.75 -13.66
N LYS A 122 2.38 34.73 -13.45
CA LYS A 122 3.25 33.69 -14.05
C LYS A 122 3.05 32.37 -13.32
N ALA A 123 2.98 32.39 -11.98
CA ALA A 123 2.73 31.20 -11.17
C ALA A 123 1.40 30.51 -11.54
N THR A 124 0.29 31.24 -11.66
CA THR A 124 -1.01 30.65 -12.05
C THR A 124 -1.05 30.11 -13.48
N ARG A 125 -0.23 30.65 -14.39
CA ARG A 125 -0.08 30.08 -15.75
C ARG A 125 0.75 28.80 -15.77
N LEU A 126 1.77 28.72 -14.91
CA LEU A 126 2.65 27.55 -14.80
C LEU A 126 2.00 26.42 -13.97
N MET A 127 1.13 26.77 -13.02
CA MET A 127 0.46 25.87 -12.09
C MET A 127 -1.04 26.21 -11.96
N PRO A 128 -1.86 25.93 -12.99
CA PRO A 128 -3.27 26.37 -13.03
C PRO A 128 -4.18 25.62 -12.05
N ASP A 129 -3.81 24.41 -11.61
CA ASP A 129 -4.62 23.61 -10.69
C ASP A 129 -4.16 23.75 -9.21
N VAL A 130 -3.20 24.65 -8.93
CA VAL A 130 -2.67 24.87 -7.59
C VAL A 130 -3.43 26.00 -6.90
N GLU A 131 -4.27 25.62 -5.94
CA GLU A 131 -5.10 26.51 -5.12
C GLU A 131 -4.33 27.71 -4.53
N SER A 132 -3.16 27.46 -3.96
CA SER A 132 -2.37 28.48 -3.25
C SER A 132 -1.87 29.60 -4.18
N SER A 133 -1.61 29.29 -5.45
CA SER A 133 -1.19 30.28 -6.46
C SER A 133 -2.30 31.28 -6.76
N HIS A 134 -3.53 30.79 -6.93
CA HIS A 134 -4.71 31.62 -7.16
C HIS A 134 -5.09 32.43 -5.92
N PHE A 135 -5.02 31.81 -4.73
CA PHE A 135 -5.30 32.51 -3.47
C PHE A 135 -4.32 33.67 -3.22
N MET A 136 -3.01 33.44 -3.43
CA MET A 136 -2.00 34.50 -3.27
C MET A 136 -2.15 35.61 -4.31
N LEU A 137 -2.49 35.28 -5.57
CA LEU A 137 -2.79 36.29 -6.59
C LEU A 137 -4.01 37.15 -6.19
N GLY A 138 -5.06 36.51 -5.68
CA GLY A 138 -6.25 37.18 -5.18
C GLY A 138 -5.93 38.17 -4.05
N GLN A 139 -5.10 37.76 -3.08
CA GLN A 139 -4.63 38.64 -2.00
C GLN A 139 -3.79 39.82 -2.51
N ALA A 140 -2.88 39.59 -3.47
CA ALA A 140 -2.05 40.65 -4.04
C ALA A 140 -2.89 41.68 -4.82
N LEU A 141 -3.88 41.22 -5.58
CA LEU A 141 -4.85 42.08 -6.30
C LEU A 141 -5.70 42.90 -5.34
N HIS A 142 -6.20 42.28 -4.26
CA HIS A 142 -6.96 42.98 -3.23
C HIS A 142 -6.13 44.10 -2.57
N ASN A 143 -4.88 43.79 -2.17
CA ASN A 143 -3.96 44.77 -1.59
C ASN A 143 -3.61 45.93 -2.55
N ALA A 144 -3.66 45.68 -3.87
CA ALA A 144 -3.48 46.71 -4.89
C ALA A 144 -4.75 47.52 -5.22
N GLY A 145 -5.87 47.29 -4.53
CA GLY A 145 -7.16 47.94 -4.79
C GLY A 145 -7.95 47.35 -5.96
N ARG A 146 -7.49 46.26 -6.58
CA ARG A 146 -8.15 45.56 -7.70
C ARG A 146 -9.09 44.48 -7.17
N VAL A 147 -10.09 44.92 -6.42
CA VAL A 147 -10.94 44.05 -5.59
C VAL A 147 -11.69 42.99 -6.41
N GLU A 148 -12.28 43.35 -7.55
CA GLU A 148 -13.08 42.42 -8.36
C GLU A 148 -12.24 41.28 -8.95
N GLU A 149 -11.07 41.59 -9.53
CA GLU A 149 -10.14 40.58 -10.02
C GLU A 149 -9.62 39.71 -8.87
N GLY A 150 -9.33 40.32 -7.72
CA GLY A 150 -8.89 39.57 -6.53
C GLY A 150 -9.95 38.57 -6.04
N GLN A 151 -11.22 38.98 -6.02
CA GLN A 151 -12.32 38.09 -5.64
C GLN A 151 -12.54 36.95 -6.65
N ALA A 152 -12.32 37.19 -7.95
CA ALA A 152 -12.42 36.13 -8.96
C ALA A 152 -11.37 35.03 -8.74
N GLU A 153 -10.12 35.42 -8.45
CA GLU A 153 -9.03 34.49 -8.16
C GLU A 153 -9.25 33.72 -6.84
N VAL A 154 -9.76 34.37 -5.79
CA VAL A 154 -10.11 33.69 -4.53
C VAL A 154 -11.26 32.68 -4.72
N ARG A 155 -12.28 33.01 -5.53
CA ARG A 155 -13.36 32.05 -5.85
C ARG A 155 -12.81 30.83 -6.59
N LEU A 156 -11.89 31.03 -7.54
CA LEU A 156 -11.25 29.93 -8.26
C LEU A 156 -10.41 29.05 -7.32
N ALA A 157 -9.65 29.65 -6.40
CA ALA A 157 -8.92 28.91 -5.37
C ALA A 157 -9.86 28.05 -4.51
N GLN A 158 -11.00 28.57 -4.09
CA GLN A 158 -12.01 27.82 -3.33
C GLN A 158 -12.58 26.64 -4.15
N GLN A 159 -12.87 26.84 -5.44
CA GLN A 159 -13.34 25.77 -6.33
C GLN A 159 -12.30 24.66 -6.50
N LEU A 160 -11.02 25.01 -6.68
CA LEU A 160 -9.92 24.04 -6.77
C LEU A 160 -9.74 23.26 -5.47
N ARG A 161 -9.84 23.95 -4.32
CA ARG A 161 -9.80 23.30 -3.00
C ARG A 161 -10.93 22.28 -2.83
N GLN A 162 -12.15 22.67 -3.23
CA GLN A 162 -13.32 21.81 -3.12
C GLN A 162 -13.20 20.60 -4.05
N LYS A 163 -12.80 20.81 -5.31
CA LYS A 163 -12.57 19.73 -6.28
C LYS A 163 -11.54 18.71 -5.79
N LEU A 164 -10.46 19.15 -5.14
CA LEU A 164 -9.45 18.25 -4.56
C LEU A 164 -10.04 17.42 -3.41
N LYS A 165 -10.84 18.03 -2.54
CA LYS A 165 -11.55 17.33 -1.47
C LYS A 165 -12.53 16.29 -2.03
N ASP A 166 -13.34 16.69 -3.01
CA ASP A 166 -14.35 15.84 -3.63
C ASP A 166 -13.71 14.64 -4.34
N SER A 167 -12.62 14.84 -5.07
CA SER A 167 -11.87 13.76 -5.72
C SER A 167 -11.26 12.78 -4.71
N THR A 168 -10.73 13.29 -3.60
CA THR A 168 -10.17 12.44 -2.54
C THR A 168 -11.28 11.59 -1.88
N LEU A 169 -12.43 12.21 -1.61
CA LEU A 169 -13.58 11.54 -1.01
C LEU A 169 -14.24 10.55 -1.98
N ALA A 170 -14.28 10.85 -3.28
CA ALA A 170 -14.75 9.93 -4.32
C ALA A 170 -13.93 8.63 -4.34
N LYS A 171 -12.59 8.74 -4.29
CA LYS A 171 -11.70 7.56 -4.20
C LYS A 171 -11.94 6.73 -2.95
N LEU A 172 -12.19 7.38 -1.82
CA LEU A 172 -12.53 6.68 -0.58
C LEU A 172 -13.82 5.88 -0.73
N TYR A 173 -14.89 6.48 -1.24
CA TYR A 173 -16.15 5.77 -1.48
C TYR A 173 -15.99 4.62 -2.47
N ASN A 174 -15.15 4.79 -3.50
CA ASN A 174 -14.82 3.70 -4.42
C ASN A 174 -14.14 2.53 -3.69
N ASN A 175 -13.18 2.81 -2.81
CA ASN A 175 -12.53 1.77 -2.01
C ASN A 175 -13.48 1.09 -1.01
N GLN A 176 -14.38 1.85 -0.38
CA GLN A 176 -15.42 1.29 0.49
C GLN A 176 -16.41 0.41 -0.29
N GLY A 177 -16.82 0.85 -1.48
CA GLY A 177 -17.66 0.05 -2.38
C GLY A 177 -16.98 -1.26 -2.73
N ASN A 178 -15.68 -1.24 -3.00
CA ASN A 178 -14.89 -2.46 -3.16
C ASN A 178 -14.99 -3.32 -1.89
N TYR A 179 -14.71 -2.78 -0.70
CA TYR A 179 -14.79 -3.57 0.53
C TYR A 179 -16.16 -4.25 0.77
N LEU A 180 -17.25 -3.54 0.47
CA LEU A 180 -18.61 -4.08 0.62
C LEU A 180 -18.91 -5.17 -0.39
N LEU A 181 -18.44 -5.01 -1.62
CA LEU A 181 -18.52 -6.05 -2.64
C LEU A 181 -17.71 -7.30 -2.23
N GLU A 182 -16.63 -7.22 -1.42
CA GLU A 182 -15.90 -8.42 -0.87
C GLU A 182 -16.75 -9.22 0.09
N SER A 183 -17.49 -8.48 0.88
CA SER A 183 -18.34 -9.02 1.92
C SER A 183 -19.65 -9.60 1.33
N GLY A 184 -19.78 -9.68 0.00
CA GLY A 184 -20.99 -10.10 -0.70
C GLY A 184 -22.15 -9.09 -0.59
N GLN A 185 -21.91 -7.91 -0.04
CA GLN A 185 -22.92 -6.87 0.18
C GLN A 185 -23.07 -6.01 -1.07
N ASN A 186 -23.53 -6.64 -2.16
CA ASN A 186 -23.56 -6.04 -3.49
C ASN A 186 -24.38 -4.75 -3.55
N GLU A 187 -25.49 -4.68 -2.81
CA GLU A 187 -26.37 -3.51 -2.77
C GLU A 187 -25.72 -2.32 -2.03
N ALA A 188 -25.13 -2.57 -0.87
CA ALA A 188 -24.42 -1.54 -0.11
C ALA A 188 -23.21 -0.99 -0.89
N ALA A 189 -22.51 -1.87 -1.60
CA ALA A 189 -21.41 -1.48 -2.47
C ALA A 189 -21.85 -0.60 -3.63
N ALA A 190 -22.96 -0.96 -4.28
CA ALA A 190 -23.59 -0.17 -5.34
C ALA A 190 -23.89 1.26 -4.86
N GLU A 191 -24.36 1.45 -3.62
CA GLU A 191 -24.59 2.79 -3.06
C GLU A 191 -23.28 3.58 -2.84
N ARG A 192 -22.21 2.93 -2.36
CA ARG A 192 -20.92 3.62 -2.19
C ARG A 192 -20.32 4.06 -3.52
N PHE A 193 -20.37 3.23 -4.56
CA PHE A 193 -19.94 3.66 -5.89
C PHE A 193 -20.81 4.80 -6.45
N ARG A 194 -22.12 4.79 -6.17
CA ARG A 194 -23.00 5.91 -6.52
C ARG A 194 -22.59 7.22 -5.85
N GLN A 195 -22.18 7.18 -4.59
CA GLN A 195 -21.65 8.34 -3.87
C GLN A 195 -20.32 8.81 -4.47
N ALA A 196 -19.42 7.88 -4.83
CA ALA A 196 -18.16 8.22 -5.52
C ALA A 196 -18.42 8.99 -6.83
N MET A 197 -19.30 8.47 -7.68
CA MET A 197 -19.67 9.13 -8.95
C MET A 197 -20.41 10.46 -8.77
N LYS A 198 -21.06 10.69 -7.62
CA LYS A 198 -21.71 11.99 -7.34
C LYS A 198 -20.67 13.08 -7.10
N LEU A 199 -19.54 12.73 -6.49
CA LEU A 199 -18.43 13.63 -6.18
C LEU A 199 -17.48 13.80 -7.36
N ASP A 200 -17.20 12.70 -8.07
CA ASP A 200 -16.44 12.73 -9.32
C ASP A 200 -17.20 11.99 -10.43
N PRO A 201 -18.07 12.69 -11.18
CA PRO A 201 -18.86 12.09 -12.24
C PRO A 201 -18.06 11.63 -13.47
N HIS A 202 -16.75 11.95 -13.52
CA HIS A 202 -15.89 11.61 -14.64
C HIS A 202 -14.79 10.61 -14.23
N ASP A 203 -14.94 9.94 -13.08
CA ASP A 203 -14.05 8.85 -12.67
C ASP A 203 -14.45 7.53 -13.36
N PRO A 204 -13.66 7.03 -14.33
CA PRO A 204 -13.99 5.79 -15.03
C PRO A 204 -13.98 4.57 -14.10
N LEU A 205 -13.16 4.58 -13.04
CA LEU A 205 -13.06 3.46 -12.10
C LEU A 205 -14.34 3.32 -11.26
N ALA A 206 -14.88 4.43 -10.75
CA ALA A 206 -16.14 4.42 -10.01
C ALA A 206 -17.31 3.92 -10.87
N HIS A 207 -17.39 4.36 -12.15
CA HIS A 207 -18.39 3.87 -13.09
C HIS A 207 -18.24 2.37 -13.40
N TYR A 208 -17.00 1.92 -13.58
CA TYR A 208 -16.69 0.52 -13.85
C TYR A 208 -17.09 -0.39 -12.67
N ASN A 209 -16.64 -0.07 -11.45
CA ASN A 209 -16.93 -0.84 -10.26
C ASN A 209 -18.44 -0.85 -9.92
N TYR A 210 -19.12 0.27 -10.15
CA TYR A 210 -20.57 0.32 -10.03
C TYR A 210 -21.27 -0.61 -11.03
N GLY A 211 -20.82 -0.60 -12.29
CA GLY A 211 -21.30 -1.51 -13.32
C GLY A 211 -21.16 -2.98 -12.92
N LEU A 212 -20.03 -3.36 -12.33
CA LEU A 212 -19.80 -4.72 -11.81
C LEU A 212 -20.76 -5.07 -10.66
N ALA A 213 -20.94 -4.16 -9.70
CA ALA A 213 -21.87 -4.39 -8.60
C ALA A 213 -23.31 -4.61 -9.08
N LEU A 214 -23.73 -3.86 -10.10
CA LEU A 214 -25.05 -3.99 -10.72
C LEU A 214 -25.17 -5.29 -11.52
N LEU A 215 -24.12 -5.71 -12.22
CA LEU A 215 -24.08 -6.96 -12.95
C LEU A 215 -24.25 -8.17 -12.02
N LEU A 216 -23.57 -8.18 -10.87
CA LEU A 216 -23.73 -9.21 -9.83
C LEU A 216 -25.13 -9.25 -9.22
N GLN A 217 -25.82 -8.10 -9.17
CA GLN A 217 -27.23 -8.01 -8.78
C GLN A 217 -28.21 -8.39 -9.90
N LYS A 218 -27.71 -8.77 -11.09
CA LYS A 218 -28.50 -9.02 -12.31
C LYS A 218 -29.31 -7.80 -12.79
N ARG A 219 -28.90 -6.59 -12.40
CA ARG A 219 -29.48 -5.31 -12.84
C ARG A 219 -28.85 -4.88 -14.16
N LEU A 220 -29.15 -5.66 -15.20
CA LEU A 220 -28.44 -5.61 -16.50
C LEU A 220 -28.54 -4.24 -17.18
N ASP A 221 -29.72 -3.61 -17.18
CA ASP A 221 -29.92 -2.30 -17.81
C ASP A 221 -29.03 -1.20 -17.23
N GLU A 222 -28.90 -1.18 -15.91
CA GLU A 222 -28.10 -0.20 -15.21
C GLU A 222 -26.60 -0.50 -15.40
N ALA A 223 -26.20 -1.77 -15.36
CA ALA A 223 -24.82 -2.19 -15.62
C ALA A 223 -24.36 -1.77 -17.02
N ILE A 224 -25.19 -2.05 -18.05
CA ILE A 224 -24.94 -1.63 -19.45
C ILE A 224 -24.74 -0.12 -19.54
N LEU A 225 -25.57 0.67 -18.85
CA LEU A 225 -25.46 2.12 -18.84
C LEU A 225 -24.12 2.59 -18.26
N GLN A 226 -23.64 1.98 -17.18
CA GLN A 226 -22.37 2.39 -16.57
C GLN A 226 -21.18 1.99 -17.43
N PHE A 227 -21.13 0.77 -17.95
CA PHE A 227 -20.01 0.37 -18.82
C PHE A 227 -19.93 1.22 -20.10
N ARG A 228 -21.08 1.62 -20.68
CA ARG A 228 -21.09 2.59 -21.78
C ARG A 228 -20.52 3.95 -21.40
N LYS A 229 -20.69 4.40 -20.14
CA LYS A 229 -20.04 5.65 -19.67
C LYS A 229 -18.53 5.48 -19.55
N VAL A 230 -18.06 4.34 -19.04
CA VAL A 230 -16.62 4.00 -19.02
C VAL A 230 -16.04 4.11 -20.42
N LEU A 231 -16.69 3.49 -21.41
CA LEU A 231 -16.24 3.51 -22.81
C LEU A 231 -16.34 4.89 -23.49
N ARG A 232 -17.19 5.81 -23.00
CA ARG A 232 -17.17 7.21 -23.47
C ARG A 232 -15.94 7.96 -22.97
N MET A 233 -15.45 7.63 -21.77
CA MET A 233 -14.27 8.26 -21.16
C MET A 233 -12.98 7.60 -21.64
N LYS A 234 -13.00 6.27 -21.77
CA LYS A 234 -11.89 5.43 -22.24
C LYS A 234 -12.39 4.45 -23.31
N PRO A 235 -12.41 4.85 -24.59
CA PRO A 235 -12.96 4.05 -25.68
C PRO A 235 -12.24 2.72 -25.92
N ASP A 236 -11.03 2.56 -25.42
CA ASP A 236 -10.13 1.41 -25.62
C ASP A 236 -10.00 0.53 -24.37
N GLU A 237 -10.83 0.73 -23.33
CA GLU A 237 -10.78 -0.05 -22.07
C GLU A 237 -11.32 -1.48 -22.28
N PRO A 238 -10.46 -2.52 -22.33
CA PRO A 238 -10.87 -3.86 -22.77
C PRO A 238 -11.83 -4.55 -21.80
N ASP A 239 -11.67 -4.33 -20.50
CA ASP A 239 -12.50 -4.96 -19.47
C ASP A 239 -13.91 -4.37 -19.49
N ALA A 240 -14.05 -3.06 -19.76
CA ALA A 240 -15.36 -2.44 -19.94
C ALA A 240 -16.09 -2.98 -21.18
N HIS A 241 -15.36 -3.25 -22.27
CA HIS A 241 -15.91 -3.94 -23.45
C HIS A 241 -16.36 -5.37 -23.13
N TYR A 242 -15.54 -6.12 -22.38
CA TYR A 242 -15.85 -7.48 -21.94
C TYR A 242 -17.14 -7.54 -21.11
N TYR A 243 -17.20 -6.77 -20.02
CA TYR A 243 -18.35 -6.78 -19.11
C TYR A 243 -19.62 -6.18 -19.71
N LEU A 244 -19.50 -5.17 -20.58
CA LEU A 244 -20.64 -4.68 -21.36
C LEU A 244 -21.19 -5.76 -22.29
N GLY A 245 -20.30 -6.47 -22.99
CA GLY A 245 -20.65 -7.60 -23.84
C GLY A 245 -21.43 -8.68 -23.08
N HIS A 246 -20.95 -9.08 -21.91
CA HIS A 246 -21.66 -10.03 -21.04
C HIS A 246 -23.03 -9.54 -20.58
N ALA A 247 -23.12 -8.28 -20.14
CA ALA A 247 -24.39 -7.70 -19.70
C ALA A 247 -25.42 -7.65 -20.86
N LEU A 248 -24.97 -7.36 -22.08
CA LEU A 248 -25.79 -7.35 -23.29
C LEU A 248 -26.22 -8.76 -23.71
N LEU A 249 -25.34 -9.77 -23.65
CA LEU A 249 -25.71 -11.17 -23.91
C LEU A 249 -26.75 -11.67 -22.92
N ALA A 250 -26.56 -11.41 -21.63
CA ALA A 250 -27.51 -11.80 -20.58
C ALA A 250 -28.90 -11.17 -20.78
N LYS A 251 -28.96 -10.02 -21.47
CA LYS A 251 -30.18 -9.31 -21.84
C LYS A 251 -30.76 -9.75 -23.20
N GLY A 252 -30.06 -10.60 -23.94
CA GLY A 252 -30.45 -11.07 -25.28
C GLY A 252 -30.15 -10.07 -26.42
N GLN A 253 -29.30 -9.07 -26.18
CA GLN A 253 -28.89 -8.08 -27.19
C GLN A 253 -27.64 -8.55 -27.95
N GLU A 254 -27.77 -9.70 -28.63
CA GLU A 254 -26.64 -10.47 -29.17
C GLU A 254 -25.76 -9.72 -30.16
N ALA A 255 -26.35 -8.99 -31.12
CA ALA A 255 -25.58 -8.30 -32.15
C ALA A 255 -24.65 -7.21 -31.58
N GLU A 256 -25.10 -6.49 -30.55
CA GLU A 256 -24.29 -5.46 -29.89
C GLU A 256 -23.22 -6.09 -28.97
N ALA A 257 -23.58 -7.18 -28.29
CA ALA A 257 -22.63 -7.90 -27.47
C ALA A 257 -21.45 -8.46 -28.27
N ILE A 258 -21.72 -9.04 -29.45
CA ILE A 258 -20.70 -9.55 -30.39
C ILE A 258 -19.70 -8.44 -30.74
N ALA A 259 -20.17 -7.21 -31.00
CA ALA A 259 -19.29 -6.10 -31.34
C ALA A 259 -18.33 -5.74 -30.18
N HIS A 260 -18.84 -5.67 -28.94
CA HIS A 260 -18.01 -5.33 -27.79
C HIS A 260 -17.09 -6.47 -27.35
N LEU A 261 -17.54 -7.73 -27.40
CA LEU A 261 -16.70 -8.88 -27.08
C LEU A 261 -15.59 -9.10 -28.11
N LYS A 262 -15.86 -8.78 -29.38
CA LYS A 262 -14.84 -8.73 -30.42
C LYS A 262 -13.77 -7.69 -30.11
N GLU A 263 -14.17 -6.50 -29.67
CA GLU A 263 -13.22 -5.44 -29.30
C GLU A 263 -12.37 -5.85 -28.10
N ALA A 264 -12.97 -6.44 -27.06
CA ALA A 264 -12.24 -6.98 -25.91
C ALA A 264 -11.19 -8.03 -26.33
N ALA A 265 -11.57 -8.99 -27.17
CA ALA A 265 -10.66 -10.02 -27.68
C ALA A 265 -9.59 -9.46 -28.63
N THR A 266 -9.88 -8.39 -29.37
CA THR A 266 -8.91 -7.73 -30.26
C THR A 266 -7.90 -6.91 -29.46
N SER A 267 -8.35 -6.21 -28.42
CA SER A 267 -7.50 -5.40 -27.54
C SER A 267 -6.63 -6.25 -26.60
N LYS A 268 -7.12 -7.42 -26.18
CA LYS A 268 -6.34 -8.43 -25.44
C LYS A 268 -6.30 -9.77 -26.20
N PRO A 269 -5.48 -9.91 -27.27
CA PRO A 269 -5.44 -11.13 -28.10
C PRO A 269 -4.97 -12.41 -27.39
N ASN A 270 -4.38 -12.26 -26.20
CA ASN A 270 -3.91 -13.38 -25.38
C ASN A 270 -4.86 -13.67 -24.21
N ASP A 271 -5.99 -12.98 -24.10
CA ASP A 271 -7.01 -13.23 -23.09
C ASP A 271 -7.99 -14.33 -23.57
N ALA A 272 -7.82 -15.53 -23.00
CA ALA A 272 -8.64 -16.68 -23.34
C ALA A 272 -10.12 -16.48 -22.99
N TYR A 273 -10.44 -15.68 -21.97
CA TYR A 273 -11.81 -15.40 -21.54
C TYR A 273 -12.53 -14.50 -22.52
N ALA A 274 -11.86 -13.46 -23.02
CA ALA A 274 -12.42 -12.59 -24.05
C ALA A 274 -12.75 -13.38 -25.34
N HIS A 275 -11.86 -14.27 -25.78
CA HIS A 275 -12.12 -15.18 -26.90
C HIS A 275 -13.26 -16.17 -26.62
N ASN A 276 -13.34 -16.73 -25.41
CA ASN A 276 -14.41 -17.64 -25.03
C ASN A 276 -15.78 -16.94 -25.03
N ALA A 277 -15.88 -15.78 -24.39
CA ALA A 277 -17.10 -14.97 -24.35
C ALA A 277 -17.55 -14.56 -25.75
N PHE A 278 -16.61 -14.12 -26.60
CA PHE A 278 -16.89 -13.78 -28.00
C PHE A 278 -17.40 -15.00 -28.80
N GLY A 279 -16.77 -16.16 -28.64
CA GLY A 279 -17.21 -17.41 -29.26
C GLY A 279 -18.60 -17.85 -28.83
N ILE A 280 -18.96 -17.70 -27.54
CA ILE A 280 -20.30 -17.98 -27.02
C ILE A 280 -21.33 -17.01 -27.63
N ALA A 281 -21.00 -15.73 -27.74
CA ALA A 281 -21.85 -14.72 -28.37
C ALA A 281 -22.17 -15.07 -29.84
N LEU A 282 -21.16 -15.48 -30.60
CA LEU A 282 -21.31 -15.92 -31.99
C LEU A 282 -22.19 -17.18 -32.10
N ALA A 283 -22.03 -18.13 -31.16
CA ALA A 283 -22.85 -19.34 -31.13
C ALA A 283 -24.32 -19.02 -30.87
N GLN A 284 -24.62 -18.05 -29.99
CA GLN A 284 -25.98 -17.56 -29.72
C GLN A 284 -26.62 -16.95 -30.96
N ALA A 285 -25.87 -16.11 -31.68
CA ALA A 285 -26.34 -15.51 -32.92
C ALA A 285 -26.40 -16.49 -34.12
N GLY A 286 -26.04 -17.76 -33.93
CA GLY A 286 -26.09 -18.80 -34.96
C GLY A 286 -24.86 -18.88 -35.87
N ASP A 287 -23.83 -18.05 -35.67
CA ASP A 287 -22.55 -18.17 -36.37
C ASP A 287 -21.67 -19.24 -35.71
N LEU A 288 -22.02 -20.50 -35.98
CA LEU A 288 -21.33 -21.65 -35.42
C LEU A 288 -19.88 -21.78 -35.93
N LEU A 289 -19.59 -21.31 -37.15
CA LEU A 289 -18.24 -21.40 -37.72
C LEU A 289 -17.31 -20.38 -37.05
N GLY A 290 -17.77 -19.14 -36.87
CA GLY A 290 -17.05 -18.12 -36.12
C GLY A 290 -16.86 -18.54 -34.66
N ALA A 291 -17.92 -19.03 -34.01
CA ALA A 291 -17.88 -19.50 -32.64
C ALA A 291 -16.81 -20.57 -32.40
N VAL A 292 -16.74 -21.60 -33.26
CA VAL A 292 -15.74 -22.66 -33.13
C VAL A 292 -14.32 -22.12 -33.22
N ARG A 293 -14.04 -21.14 -34.11
CA ARG A 293 -12.70 -20.55 -34.25
C ARG A 293 -12.25 -19.80 -32.99
N GLU A 294 -13.13 -19.00 -32.41
CA GLU A 294 -12.82 -18.22 -31.21
C GLU A 294 -12.68 -19.12 -29.98
N LEU A 295 -13.56 -20.12 -29.84
CA LEU A 295 -13.47 -21.12 -28.77
C LEU A 295 -12.22 -22.01 -28.89
N GLU A 296 -11.79 -22.34 -30.11
CA GLU A 296 -10.50 -23.00 -30.35
C GLU A 296 -9.32 -22.10 -29.95
N THR A 297 -9.43 -20.79 -30.17
CA THR A 297 -8.41 -19.83 -29.74
C THR A 297 -8.33 -19.76 -28.21
N ALA A 298 -9.46 -19.63 -27.52
CA ALA A 298 -9.53 -19.68 -26.06
C ALA A 298 -8.91 -20.98 -25.50
N ARG A 299 -9.25 -22.14 -26.08
CA ARG A 299 -8.66 -23.43 -25.67
C ARG A 299 -7.18 -23.54 -26.00
N ARG A 300 -6.68 -22.89 -27.06
CA ARG A 300 -5.25 -22.89 -27.37
C ARG A 300 -4.46 -22.05 -26.35
N LEU A 301 -5.02 -20.92 -25.92
CA LEU A 301 -4.43 -20.05 -24.90
C LEU A 301 -4.42 -20.74 -23.53
N GLU A 302 -5.51 -21.42 -23.16
CA GLU A 302 -5.58 -22.22 -21.93
C GLU A 302 -6.11 -23.66 -22.18
N PRO A 303 -5.23 -24.61 -22.53
CA PRO A 303 -5.62 -25.97 -22.92
C PRO A 303 -6.31 -26.80 -21.84
N ASN A 304 -6.04 -26.49 -20.56
CA ASN A 304 -6.49 -27.28 -19.41
C ASN A 304 -7.68 -26.65 -18.67
N ASN A 305 -8.26 -25.56 -19.21
CA ASN A 305 -9.41 -24.91 -18.58
C ASN A 305 -10.71 -25.67 -18.92
N PRO A 306 -11.39 -26.31 -17.93
CA PRO A 306 -12.58 -27.13 -18.19
C PRO A 306 -13.74 -26.34 -18.80
N LEU A 307 -13.81 -25.03 -18.52
CA LEU A 307 -14.82 -24.14 -19.07
C LEU A 307 -14.71 -24.06 -20.59
N PHE A 308 -13.52 -23.78 -21.12
CA PHE A 308 -13.32 -23.62 -22.57
C PHE A 308 -13.49 -24.93 -23.33
N VAL A 309 -13.11 -26.06 -22.71
CA VAL A 309 -13.39 -27.40 -23.24
C VAL A 309 -14.90 -27.63 -23.33
N LYS A 310 -15.65 -27.29 -22.27
CA LYS A 310 -17.11 -27.42 -22.24
C LYS A 310 -17.76 -26.53 -23.29
N SER A 311 -17.39 -25.25 -23.37
CA SER A 311 -17.91 -24.29 -24.36
C SER A 311 -17.67 -24.76 -25.80
N LEU A 312 -16.46 -25.23 -26.11
CA LEU A 312 -16.14 -25.70 -27.46
C LEU A 312 -16.87 -26.98 -27.83
N ASN A 313 -16.92 -27.98 -26.94
CA ASN A 313 -17.63 -29.24 -27.20
C ASN A 313 -19.14 -28.99 -27.34
N CYS A 314 -19.70 -28.10 -26.51
CA CYS A 314 -21.09 -27.68 -26.59
C CYS A 314 -21.49 -27.19 -27.99
N VAL A 315 -20.66 -26.33 -28.60
CA VAL A 315 -20.91 -25.78 -29.93
C VAL A 315 -20.63 -26.82 -31.04
N LYS A 316 -19.57 -27.63 -30.91
CA LYS A 316 -19.21 -28.67 -31.90
C LYS A 316 -20.23 -29.80 -31.99
N ASP A 317 -20.74 -30.27 -30.85
CA ASP A 317 -21.63 -31.43 -30.78
C ASP A 317 -23.10 -31.08 -31.03
N ARG A 318 -23.42 -29.81 -31.31
CA ARG A 318 -24.77 -29.28 -31.58
C ARG A 318 -25.82 -29.73 -30.56
N GLN A 319 -25.43 -29.82 -29.28
CA GLN A 319 -26.35 -30.23 -28.23
C GLN A 319 -27.51 -29.22 -28.12
N HIS A 320 -28.75 -29.68 -28.32
CA HIS A 320 -29.93 -28.84 -28.19
C HIS A 320 -30.01 -28.23 -26.77
N GLY A 321 -30.20 -26.91 -26.68
CA GLY A 321 -30.28 -26.18 -25.40
C GLY A 321 -28.93 -25.91 -24.72
N CYS A 322 -27.81 -26.34 -25.30
CA CYS A 322 -26.50 -26.21 -24.68
C CYS A 322 -26.02 -24.75 -24.59
N VAL A 323 -26.36 -23.92 -25.58
CA VAL A 323 -26.07 -22.48 -25.59
C VAL A 323 -26.84 -21.72 -24.49
N ALA A 324 -28.04 -22.18 -24.12
CA ALA A 324 -28.78 -21.65 -22.97
C ALA A 324 -28.19 -22.11 -21.63
N LEU A 325 -27.52 -23.27 -21.59
CA LEU A 325 -26.78 -23.79 -20.43
C LEU A 325 -25.40 -23.13 -20.22
N LEU A 326 -24.87 -22.44 -21.24
CA LEU A 326 -23.66 -21.60 -21.15
C LEU A 326 -23.95 -20.21 -20.54
N GLN A 327 -25.20 -19.90 -20.20
CA GLN A 327 -25.63 -18.61 -19.62
C GLN A 327 -25.18 -18.37 -18.16
N SER A 328 -24.28 -19.20 -17.60
CA SER A 328 -23.71 -18.91 -16.29
C SER A 328 -22.66 -17.81 -16.40
N THR A 329 -23.12 -16.56 -16.53
CA THR A 329 -22.28 -15.36 -16.38
C THR A 329 -21.42 -15.43 -15.13
N ASP A 330 -21.92 -16.09 -14.08
CA ASP A 330 -21.24 -16.27 -12.81
C ASP A 330 -19.92 -17.07 -12.95
N LEU A 331 -19.84 -18.08 -13.81
CA LEU A 331 -18.62 -18.88 -14.01
C LEU A 331 -17.54 -18.12 -14.80
N ASP A 332 -17.94 -17.31 -15.79
CA ASP A 332 -17.03 -16.42 -16.53
C ASP A 332 -16.54 -15.27 -15.63
N VAL A 333 -17.44 -14.71 -14.79
CA VAL A 333 -17.12 -13.65 -13.82
C VAL A 333 -16.18 -14.18 -12.74
N ALA A 334 -16.44 -15.35 -12.16
CA ALA A 334 -15.56 -15.96 -11.16
C ALA A 334 -14.13 -16.15 -11.70
N SER A 335 -14.03 -16.58 -12.96
CA SER A 335 -12.75 -16.86 -13.59
C SER A 335 -11.98 -15.59 -13.97
N HIS A 336 -12.67 -14.55 -14.45
CA HIS A 336 -12.06 -13.24 -14.68
C HIS A 336 -11.61 -12.57 -13.36
N LEU A 337 -12.43 -12.64 -12.30
CA LEU A 337 -12.07 -12.17 -10.96
C LEU A 337 -10.82 -12.89 -10.42
N ASN A 338 -10.71 -14.19 -10.69
CA ASN A 338 -9.49 -14.93 -10.35
C ASN A 338 -8.25 -14.39 -11.08
N GLN A 339 -8.38 -14.03 -12.36
CA GLN A 339 -7.28 -13.47 -13.15
C GLN A 339 -6.89 -12.06 -12.66
N GLN A 340 -7.87 -11.21 -12.39
CA GLN A 340 -7.63 -9.89 -11.81
C GLN A 340 -6.96 -9.99 -10.42
N GLY A 341 -7.40 -10.93 -9.58
CA GLY A 341 -6.79 -11.20 -8.29
C GLY A 341 -5.33 -11.65 -8.40
N LEU A 342 -4.99 -12.42 -9.43
CA LEU A 342 -3.60 -12.77 -9.74
C LEU A 342 -2.77 -11.54 -10.13
N GLU A 343 -3.29 -10.66 -10.98
CA GLU A 343 -2.60 -9.42 -11.37
C GLU A 343 -2.34 -8.51 -10.16
N LEU A 344 -3.27 -8.45 -9.21
CA LEU A 344 -3.11 -7.71 -7.95
C LEU A 344 -2.07 -8.37 -7.02
N LEU A 345 -1.97 -9.70 -7.01
CA LEU A 345 -0.90 -10.41 -6.29
C LEU A 345 0.48 -10.06 -6.84
N ASP A 346 0.59 -9.96 -8.17
CA ASP A 346 1.84 -9.58 -8.85
C ASP A 346 2.22 -8.12 -8.56
N GLN A 347 1.23 -7.23 -8.39
CA GLN A 347 1.42 -5.85 -7.94
C GLN A 347 1.74 -5.71 -6.45
N GLY A 348 1.69 -6.80 -5.67
CA GLY A 348 1.89 -6.78 -4.22
C GLY A 348 0.72 -6.20 -3.41
N ARG A 349 -0.43 -5.95 -4.04
CA ARG A 349 -1.64 -5.40 -3.40
C ARG A 349 -2.43 -6.51 -2.72
N LEU A 350 -1.85 -7.08 -1.66
CA LEU A 350 -2.30 -8.34 -1.06
C LEU A 350 -3.75 -8.32 -0.58
N ALA A 351 -4.21 -7.22 0.03
CA ALA A 351 -5.58 -7.08 0.51
C ALA A 351 -6.61 -7.17 -0.63
N GLU A 352 -6.39 -6.38 -1.68
CA GLU A 352 -7.24 -6.29 -2.87
C GLU A 352 -7.17 -7.56 -3.73
N ALA A 353 -6.02 -8.25 -3.72
CA ALA A 353 -5.92 -9.56 -4.32
C ALA A 353 -6.75 -10.61 -3.58
N ALA A 354 -6.59 -10.70 -2.25
CA ALA A 354 -7.35 -11.65 -1.43
C ALA A 354 -8.86 -11.42 -1.57
N TYR A 355 -9.25 -10.16 -1.74
CA TYR A 355 -10.60 -9.77 -2.07
C TYR A 355 -11.13 -10.38 -3.37
N ASP A 356 -10.57 -10.02 -4.52
CA ASP A 356 -11.08 -10.44 -5.82
C ASP A 356 -11.09 -11.98 -5.92
N LEU A 357 -10.10 -12.62 -5.29
CA LEU A 357 -10.01 -14.08 -5.17
C LEU A 357 -11.09 -14.67 -4.25
N ARG A 358 -11.45 -14.01 -3.13
CA ARG A 358 -12.59 -14.45 -2.30
C ARG A 358 -13.90 -14.37 -3.07
N LYS A 359 -14.13 -13.28 -3.83
CA LYS A 359 -15.31 -13.20 -4.68
C LYS A 359 -15.32 -14.29 -5.73
N ALA A 360 -14.19 -14.52 -6.41
CA ALA A 360 -14.06 -15.59 -7.38
C ALA A 360 -14.49 -16.94 -6.79
N VAL A 361 -14.06 -17.23 -5.56
CA VAL A 361 -14.45 -18.44 -4.81
C VAL A 361 -15.92 -18.41 -4.35
N GLN A 362 -16.47 -17.26 -3.96
CA GLN A 362 -17.89 -17.13 -3.60
C GLN A 362 -18.80 -17.36 -4.81
N THR A 363 -18.42 -16.83 -5.98
CA THR A 363 -19.15 -16.96 -7.24
C THR A 363 -19.03 -18.38 -7.81
N ASP A 364 -17.85 -19.00 -7.74
CA ASP A 364 -17.66 -20.43 -8.02
C ASP A 364 -16.84 -21.12 -6.93
N PRO A 365 -17.51 -21.76 -5.93
CA PRO A 365 -16.84 -22.50 -4.87
C PRO A 365 -16.05 -23.74 -5.33
N GLN A 366 -16.22 -24.16 -6.59
CA GLN A 366 -15.49 -25.27 -7.19
C GLN A 366 -14.29 -24.83 -8.04
N ASN A 367 -14.00 -23.52 -8.08
CA ASN A 367 -12.82 -23.01 -8.76
C ASN A 367 -11.54 -23.27 -7.94
N ALA A 368 -10.93 -24.43 -8.16
CA ALA A 368 -9.69 -24.84 -7.50
C ALA A 368 -8.52 -23.86 -7.73
N ALA A 369 -8.48 -23.16 -8.88
CA ALA A 369 -7.46 -22.17 -9.15
C ALA A 369 -7.64 -20.91 -8.29
N ALA A 370 -8.88 -20.41 -8.19
CA ALA A 370 -9.23 -19.29 -7.30
C ALA A 370 -8.96 -19.63 -5.83
N LEU A 371 -9.30 -20.83 -5.38
CA LEU A 371 -8.98 -21.31 -4.03
C LEU A 371 -7.45 -21.36 -3.79
N ASN A 372 -6.68 -21.90 -4.73
CA ASN A 372 -5.22 -21.91 -4.63
C ASN A 372 -4.64 -20.50 -4.52
N ASN A 373 -5.07 -19.60 -5.40
CA ASN A 373 -4.58 -18.23 -5.45
C ASN A 373 -5.00 -17.45 -4.20
N LEU A 374 -6.22 -17.65 -3.69
CA LEU A 374 -6.66 -17.11 -2.42
C LEU A 374 -5.78 -17.61 -1.27
N GLY A 375 -5.44 -18.89 -1.26
CA GLY A 375 -4.49 -19.46 -0.30
C GLY A 375 -3.12 -18.76 -0.34
N VAL A 376 -2.61 -18.47 -1.53
CA VAL A 376 -1.36 -17.70 -1.71
C VAL A 376 -1.50 -16.29 -1.14
N ALA A 377 -2.60 -15.60 -1.41
CA ALA A 377 -2.86 -14.26 -0.91
C ALA A 377 -2.89 -14.23 0.63
N LEU A 378 -3.66 -15.12 1.25
CA LEU A 378 -3.77 -15.25 2.71
C LEU A 378 -2.43 -15.59 3.36
N ARG A 379 -1.65 -16.50 2.76
CA ARG A 379 -0.31 -16.86 3.25
C ARG A 379 0.62 -15.66 3.24
N LYS A 380 0.60 -14.85 2.17
CA LYS A 380 1.41 -13.62 2.08
C LYS A 380 0.98 -12.55 3.08
N GLN A 381 -0.28 -12.56 3.52
CA GLN A 381 -0.80 -11.71 4.60
C GLN A 381 -0.43 -12.21 6.01
N GLY A 382 0.18 -13.40 6.12
CA GLY A 382 0.49 -14.04 7.39
C GLY A 382 -0.67 -14.81 8.02
N GLU A 383 -1.80 -14.96 7.32
CA GLU A 383 -2.97 -15.72 7.77
C GLU A 383 -2.81 -17.21 7.42
N PHE A 384 -1.80 -17.86 8.00
CA PHE A 384 -1.36 -19.21 7.61
C PHE A 384 -2.44 -20.29 7.82
N GLU A 385 -3.17 -20.25 8.93
CA GLU A 385 -4.27 -21.19 9.21
C GLU A 385 -5.37 -21.10 8.15
N LYS A 386 -5.80 -19.88 7.80
CA LYS A 386 -6.84 -19.66 6.79
C LYS A 386 -6.34 -20.08 5.41
N ALA A 387 -5.08 -19.79 5.09
CA ALA A 387 -4.46 -20.24 3.86
C ALA A 387 -4.48 -21.78 3.75
N ALA A 388 -4.10 -22.49 4.80
CA ALA A 388 -4.10 -23.96 4.83
C ALA A 388 -5.49 -24.54 4.60
N VAL A 389 -6.55 -23.98 5.23
CA VAL A 389 -7.94 -24.44 5.04
C VAL A 389 -8.39 -24.30 3.59
N VAL A 390 -8.16 -23.14 2.98
CA VAL A 390 -8.55 -22.89 1.59
C VAL A 390 -7.74 -23.76 0.62
N LEU A 391 -6.44 -23.96 0.88
CA LEU A 391 -5.58 -24.83 0.07
C LEU A 391 -5.97 -26.30 0.19
N GLN A 392 -6.38 -26.77 1.36
CA GLN A 392 -6.95 -28.11 1.53
C GLN A 392 -8.28 -28.28 0.77
N GLN A 393 -9.10 -27.24 0.69
CA GLN A 393 -10.28 -27.25 -0.17
C GLN A 393 -9.90 -27.33 -1.66
N ALA A 394 -8.90 -26.54 -2.10
CA ALA A 394 -8.38 -26.61 -3.46
C ALA A 394 -7.84 -28.02 -3.79
N LEU A 395 -7.15 -28.64 -2.84
CA LEU A 395 -6.59 -29.98 -2.99
C LEU A 395 -7.67 -31.08 -3.05
N ARG A 396 -8.77 -30.93 -2.31
CA ARG A 396 -9.94 -31.83 -2.44
C ARG A 396 -10.52 -31.82 -3.86
N LEU A 397 -10.46 -30.69 -4.55
CA LEU A 397 -10.94 -30.55 -5.93
C LEU A 397 -9.91 -31.01 -6.97
N ARG A 398 -8.62 -30.77 -6.72
CA ARG A 398 -7.51 -31.21 -7.58
C ARG A 398 -6.40 -31.87 -6.75
N PRO A 399 -6.54 -33.17 -6.41
CA PRO A 399 -5.58 -33.87 -5.56
C PRO A 399 -4.19 -34.06 -6.19
N ASN A 400 -4.08 -33.94 -7.52
CA ASN A 400 -2.82 -34.16 -8.26
C ASN A 400 -2.24 -32.85 -8.84
N ASP A 401 -2.48 -31.69 -8.21
CA ASP A 401 -1.85 -30.41 -8.62
C ASP A 401 -0.67 -30.08 -7.69
N ALA A 402 0.56 -30.27 -8.19
CA ALA A 402 1.78 -30.03 -7.44
C ALA A 402 1.89 -28.61 -6.87
N ARG A 403 1.30 -27.60 -7.53
CA ARG A 403 1.37 -26.20 -7.06
C ARG A 403 0.56 -26.00 -5.77
N ILE A 404 -0.57 -26.69 -5.66
CA ILE A 404 -1.42 -26.64 -4.45
C ILE A 404 -0.68 -27.28 -3.29
N HIS A 405 -0.04 -28.43 -3.52
CA HIS A 405 0.82 -29.08 -2.52
C HIS A 405 1.98 -28.19 -2.06
N VAL A 406 2.69 -27.52 -2.98
CA VAL A 406 3.75 -26.57 -2.63
C VAL A 406 3.20 -25.41 -1.79
N ASN A 407 2.09 -24.81 -2.20
CA ASN A 407 1.50 -23.69 -1.47
C ASN A 407 0.99 -24.09 -0.08
N LEU A 408 0.43 -25.30 0.05
CA LEU A 408 0.04 -25.90 1.33
C LEU A 408 1.26 -26.18 2.21
N ALA A 409 2.33 -26.73 1.65
CA ALA A 409 3.58 -26.96 2.38
C ALA A 409 4.14 -25.65 2.94
N LEU A 410 4.14 -24.57 2.16
CA LEU A 410 4.59 -23.25 2.61
C LEU A 410 3.68 -22.63 3.68
N ALA A 411 2.36 -22.87 3.61
CA ALA A 411 1.44 -22.44 4.66
C ALA A 411 1.66 -23.21 5.97
N LEU A 412 1.83 -24.54 5.89
CA LEU A 412 2.13 -25.41 7.03
C LEU A 412 3.49 -25.09 7.66
N GLN A 413 4.50 -24.76 6.85
CA GLN A 413 5.79 -24.27 7.33
C GLN A 413 5.63 -22.98 8.14
N GLY A 414 4.79 -22.05 7.69
CA GLY A 414 4.44 -20.82 8.43
C GLY A 414 3.73 -21.09 9.77
N MET A 415 3.00 -22.20 9.87
CA MET A 415 2.41 -22.71 11.12
C MET A 415 3.38 -23.53 11.98
N HIS A 416 4.65 -23.66 11.57
CA HIS A 416 5.64 -24.56 12.17
C HIS A 416 5.30 -26.07 12.12
N HIS A 417 4.32 -26.47 11.33
CA HIS A 417 3.92 -27.87 11.09
C HIS A 417 4.86 -28.52 10.05
N THR A 418 6.14 -28.62 10.42
CA THR A 418 7.22 -28.89 9.47
C THR A 418 7.21 -30.33 8.93
N SER A 419 6.70 -31.31 9.68
CA SER A 419 6.54 -32.69 9.20
C SER A 419 5.54 -32.79 8.05
N ASP A 420 4.43 -32.07 8.18
CA ASP A 420 3.34 -32.09 7.22
C ASP A 420 3.76 -31.31 5.98
N ALA A 421 4.46 -30.18 6.16
CA ALA A 421 5.07 -29.43 5.08
C ALA A 421 6.03 -30.28 4.23
N ILE A 422 6.90 -31.10 4.85
CA ILE A 422 7.79 -32.01 4.12
C ILE A 422 6.98 -33.06 3.36
N THR A 423 5.90 -33.57 3.95
CA THR A 423 5.04 -34.58 3.31
C THR A 423 4.38 -34.01 2.07
N GLU A 424 3.79 -32.82 2.17
CA GLU A 424 3.18 -32.15 1.01
C GLU A 424 4.21 -31.77 -0.06
N MET A 425 5.42 -31.35 0.32
CA MET A 425 6.48 -31.06 -0.64
C MET A 425 7.00 -32.32 -1.36
N LYS A 426 7.03 -33.48 -0.66
CA LYS A 426 7.32 -34.77 -1.29
C LYS A 426 6.23 -35.18 -2.27
N ASN A 427 4.95 -35.02 -1.93
CA ASN A 427 3.83 -35.26 -2.84
C ASN A 427 3.97 -34.39 -4.11
N ALA A 428 4.32 -33.10 -3.96
CA ALA A 428 4.58 -32.22 -5.09
C ALA A 428 5.74 -32.74 -5.99
N CYS A 429 6.82 -33.23 -5.39
CA CYS A 429 7.94 -33.84 -6.12
C CYS A 429 7.55 -35.13 -6.85
N GLU A 430 6.65 -35.94 -6.29
CA GLU A 430 6.15 -37.15 -6.94
C GLU A 430 5.28 -36.83 -8.16
N ILE A 431 4.44 -35.79 -8.06
CA ILE A 431 3.59 -35.33 -9.16
C ILE A 431 4.43 -34.68 -10.28
N GLN A 432 5.43 -33.87 -9.93
CA GLN A 432 6.32 -33.19 -10.88
C GLN A 432 7.81 -33.50 -10.63
N PRO A 433 8.28 -34.72 -10.97
CA PRO A 433 9.63 -35.18 -10.61
C PRO A 433 10.77 -34.45 -11.32
N LYS A 434 10.46 -33.68 -12.37
CA LYS A 434 11.41 -32.92 -13.19
C LYS A 434 11.43 -31.41 -12.88
N ASP A 435 10.62 -30.92 -11.95
CA ASP A 435 10.70 -29.50 -11.54
C ASP A 435 11.86 -29.32 -10.54
N SER A 436 12.92 -28.65 -10.99
CA SER A 436 14.11 -28.38 -10.18
C SER A 436 13.81 -27.49 -8.97
N ARG A 437 12.82 -26.59 -9.06
CA ARG A 437 12.49 -25.63 -8.02
C ARG A 437 11.82 -26.31 -6.83
N ILE A 438 10.87 -27.21 -7.09
CA ILE A 438 10.19 -27.98 -6.04
C ILE A 438 11.21 -28.84 -5.27
N ARG A 439 12.15 -29.48 -5.97
CA ARG A 439 13.23 -30.25 -5.34
C ARG A 439 14.17 -29.39 -4.51
N ARG A 440 14.52 -28.19 -5.01
CA ARG A 440 15.30 -27.22 -4.25
C ARG A 440 14.56 -26.80 -2.98
N ASP A 441 13.28 -26.48 -3.07
CA ASP A 441 12.47 -26.03 -1.93
C ASP A 441 12.30 -27.16 -0.90
N LEU A 442 12.14 -28.41 -1.34
CA LEU A 442 12.23 -29.59 -0.47
C LEU A 442 13.59 -29.71 0.21
N GLY A 443 14.68 -29.53 -0.55
CA GLY A 443 16.04 -29.53 -0.03
C GLY A 443 16.25 -28.48 1.07
N VAL A 444 15.78 -27.25 0.85
CA VAL A 444 15.84 -26.16 1.84
C VAL A 444 15.03 -26.51 3.10
N LEU A 445 13.80 -27.02 2.94
CA LEU A 445 12.95 -27.44 4.07
C LEU A 445 13.58 -28.59 4.87
N LEU A 446 14.27 -29.52 4.20
CA LEU A 446 15.05 -30.59 4.85
C LEU A 446 16.27 -30.05 5.59
N MET A 447 16.90 -28.97 5.10
CA MET A 447 17.98 -28.30 5.84
C MET A 447 17.47 -27.69 7.14
N GLU A 448 16.31 -27.03 7.14
CA GLU A 448 15.73 -26.44 8.35
C GLU A 448 15.44 -27.49 9.43
N THR A 449 15.08 -28.71 9.04
CA THR A 449 14.84 -29.84 9.96
C THR A 449 16.09 -30.62 10.33
N GLY A 450 17.26 -30.20 9.88
CA GLY A 450 18.54 -30.85 10.17
C GLY A 450 18.80 -32.15 9.41
N LYS A 451 18.00 -32.46 8.39
CA LYS A 451 18.16 -33.64 7.52
C LYS A 451 19.16 -33.34 6.39
N TRP A 452 20.38 -32.98 6.77
CA TRP A 452 21.41 -32.43 5.86
C TRP A 452 21.77 -33.36 4.69
N HIS A 453 21.77 -34.68 4.92
CA HIS A 453 22.12 -35.67 3.89
C HIS A 453 21.00 -35.84 2.86
N GLU A 454 19.74 -35.90 3.31
CA GLU A 454 18.57 -35.92 2.41
C GLU A 454 18.49 -34.60 1.63
N ALA A 455 18.66 -33.45 2.31
CA ALA A 455 18.69 -32.14 1.68
C ALA A 455 19.74 -32.05 0.56
N LYS A 456 20.97 -32.45 0.85
CA LYS A 456 22.06 -32.50 -0.14
C LYS A 456 21.66 -33.34 -1.36
N THR A 457 21.03 -34.49 -1.13
CA THR A 457 20.63 -35.41 -2.21
C THR A 457 19.57 -34.78 -3.11
N GLU A 458 18.53 -34.16 -2.53
CA GLU A 458 17.51 -33.47 -3.31
C GLU A 458 18.07 -32.26 -4.07
N LEU A 459 18.99 -31.51 -3.46
CA LEU A 459 19.65 -30.36 -4.09
C LEU A 459 20.59 -30.79 -5.24
N GLU A 460 21.31 -31.91 -5.11
CA GLU A 460 22.09 -32.50 -6.20
C GLU A 460 21.19 -32.93 -7.38
N VAL A 461 19.98 -33.46 -7.10
CA VAL A 461 19.01 -33.78 -8.15
C VAL A 461 18.44 -32.50 -8.78
N ALA A 462 18.10 -31.50 -7.98
CA ALA A 462 17.63 -30.19 -8.47
C ALA A 462 18.66 -29.56 -9.43
N LEU A 463 19.95 -29.64 -9.10
CA LEU A 463 21.02 -29.08 -9.92
C LEU A 463 21.28 -29.87 -11.21
N LYS A 464 21.06 -31.21 -11.19
CA LYS A 464 21.08 -32.01 -12.43
C LYS A 464 19.97 -31.61 -13.40
N LEU A 465 18.82 -31.17 -12.88
CA LEU A 465 17.68 -30.72 -13.67
C LEU A 465 17.89 -29.28 -14.19
N ASP A 466 18.45 -28.40 -13.37
CA ASP A 466 18.79 -27.02 -13.75
C ASP A 466 20.20 -26.62 -13.24
N PRO A 467 21.23 -26.77 -14.09
CA PRO A 467 22.62 -26.45 -13.72
C PRO A 467 22.94 -24.95 -13.60
N ASN A 468 22.02 -24.05 -13.96
CA ASN A 468 22.27 -22.59 -13.97
C ASN A 468 21.51 -21.85 -12.86
N SER A 469 20.94 -22.57 -11.90
CA SER A 469 20.26 -21.97 -10.76
C SER A 469 21.24 -21.54 -9.66
N ALA A 470 21.49 -20.23 -9.57
CA ALA A 470 22.32 -19.64 -8.52
C ALA A 470 21.81 -19.99 -7.11
N GLU A 471 20.48 -19.97 -6.92
CA GLU A 471 19.84 -20.30 -5.64
C GLU A 471 20.07 -21.77 -5.25
N THR A 472 19.99 -22.70 -6.20
CA THR A 472 20.26 -24.13 -5.95
C THR A 472 21.73 -24.36 -5.61
N HIS A 473 22.66 -23.74 -6.34
CA HIS A 473 24.09 -23.78 -6.01
C HIS A 473 24.38 -23.25 -4.59
N ARG A 474 23.76 -22.13 -4.21
CA ARG A 474 23.90 -21.56 -2.85
C ARG A 474 23.37 -22.51 -1.78
N ALA A 475 22.16 -23.06 -1.98
CA ALA A 475 21.56 -24.01 -1.05
C ALA A 475 22.40 -25.30 -0.94
N LEU A 476 22.89 -25.83 -2.06
CA LEU A 476 23.75 -27.02 -2.08
C LEU A 476 25.10 -26.76 -1.39
N GLY A 477 25.71 -25.60 -1.61
CA GLY A 477 26.93 -25.20 -0.90
C GLY A 477 26.73 -25.12 0.61
N ALA A 478 25.59 -24.59 1.06
CA ALA A 478 25.23 -24.59 2.48
C ALA A 478 24.96 -26.01 3.03
N ALA A 479 24.36 -26.91 2.24
CA ALA A 479 24.19 -28.31 2.61
C ALA A 479 25.54 -29.06 2.72
N TYR A 480 26.46 -28.86 1.76
CA TYR A 480 27.82 -29.42 1.79
C TYR A 480 28.59 -28.96 3.03
N LEU A 481 28.48 -27.68 3.38
CA LEU A 481 29.10 -27.14 4.59
C LEU A 481 28.59 -27.83 5.87
N LYS A 482 27.31 -28.17 5.93
CA LYS A 482 26.69 -28.88 7.07
C LYS A 482 27.11 -30.34 7.17
N VAL A 483 27.34 -31.02 6.04
CA VAL A 483 27.94 -32.38 6.00
C VAL A 483 29.48 -32.36 6.03
N ASN A 484 30.08 -31.22 6.39
CA ASN A 484 31.52 -31.03 6.54
C ASN A 484 32.36 -31.25 5.26
N ASN A 485 31.76 -31.08 4.08
CA ASN A 485 32.47 -31.06 2.80
C ASN A 485 32.76 -29.61 2.38
N VAL A 486 33.83 -29.05 2.92
CA VAL A 486 34.16 -27.61 2.79
C VAL A 486 34.57 -27.24 1.37
N ASP A 487 35.29 -28.12 0.66
CA ASP A 487 35.79 -27.85 -0.68
C ASP A 487 34.65 -27.84 -1.72
N ALA A 488 33.73 -28.80 -1.63
CA ALA A 488 32.52 -28.79 -2.45
C ALA A 488 31.65 -27.56 -2.15
N ALA A 489 31.53 -27.18 -0.87
CA ALA A 489 30.79 -25.99 -0.49
C ALA A 489 31.35 -24.72 -1.14
N GLU A 490 32.67 -24.55 -1.17
CA GLU A 490 33.31 -23.40 -1.83
C GLU A 490 33.03 -23.41 -3.33
N ALA A 491 33.18 -24.56 -3.99
CA ALA A 491 32.99 -24.68 -5.44
C ALA A 491 31.56 -24.27 -5.85
N GLU A 492 30.55 -24.79 -5.14
CA GLU A 492 29.15 -24.48 -5.39
C GLU A 492 28.83 -23.00 -5.13
N LEU A 493 29.35 -22.42 -4.04
CA LEU A 493 29.11 -21.00 -3.71
C LEU A 493 29.81 -20.03 -4.67
N ARG A 494 31.00 -20.37 -5.16
CA ARG A 494 31.65 -19.60 -6.24
C ARG A 494 30.84 -19.69 -7.52
N ARG A 495 30.25 -20.84 -7.84
CA ARG A 495 29.37 -20.98 -9.00
C ARG A 495 28.09 -20.17 -8.85
N ALA A 496 27.49 -20.15 -7.65
CA ALA A 496 26.36 -19.28 -7.34
C ALA A 496 26.69 -17.81 -7.62
N LEU A 497 27.85 -17.32 -7.16
CA LEU A 497 28.28 -15.92 -7.38
C LEU A 497 28.69 -15.61 -8.83
N GLN A 498 29.10 -16.60 -9.62
CA GLN A 498 29.29 -16.41 -11.07
C GLN A 498 27.97 -16.19 -11.80
N LEU A 499 26.89 -16.82 -11.33
CA LEU A 499 25.55 -16.72 -11.90
C LEU A 499 24.81 -15.47 -11.39
N ASP A 500 24.95 -15.14 -10.11
CA ASP A 500 24.40 -13.94 -9.47
C ASP A 500 25.43 -13.24 -8.56
N PRO A 501 26.17 -12.24 -9.11
CA PRO A 501 27.16 -11.47 -8.34
C PRO A 501 26.56 -10.46 -7.35
N LEU A 502 25.24 -10.26 -7.33
CA LEU A 502 24.57 -9.32 -6.41
C LEU A 502 23.88 -10.05 -5.26
N SER A 503 24.07 -11.37 -5.14
CA SER A 503 23.55 -12.18 -4.06
C SER A 503 24.32 -11.97 -2.75
N GLY A 504 23.86 -11.05 -1.90
CA GLY A 504 24.45 -10.81 -0.58
C GLY A 504 24.47 -12.08 0.31
N GLU A 505 23.46 -12.94 0.19
CA GLU A 505 23.42 -14.23 0.89
C GLU A 505 24.53 -15.19 0.43
N SER A 506 24.83 -15.22 -0.86
CA SER A 506 25.89 -16.05 -1.42
C SER A 506 27.28 -15.56 -0.99
N HIS A 507 27.50 -14.24 -1.00
CA HIS A 507 28.72 -13.62 -0.45
C HIS A 507 28.89 -13.96 1.04
N ARG A 508 27.84 -13.85 1.85
CA ARG A 508 27.87 -14.26 3.26
C ARG A 508 28.22 -15.74 3.41
N ALA A 509 27.56 -16.61 2.66
CA ALA A 509 27.80 -18.05 2.72
C ALA A 509 29.23 -18.42 2.30
N LEU A 510 29.78 -17.81 1.23
CA LEU A 510 31.16 -18.03 0.81
C LEU A 510 32.15 -17.52 1.86
N GLY A 511 31.91 -16.36 2.46
CA GLY A 511 32.70 -15.83 3.56
C GLY A 511 32.78 -16.81 4.74
N ILE A 512 31.68 -17.50 5.08
CA ILE A 512 31.67 -18.55 6.14
C ILE A 512 32.62 -19.69 5.79
N VAL A 513 32.57 -20.17 4.55
CA VAL A 513 33.41 -21.27 4.05
C VAL A 513 34.88 -20.89 4.09
N LEU A 514 35.24 -19.72 3.53
CA LEU A 514 36.61 -19.21 3.51
C LEU A 514 37.17 -18.99 4.93
N ARG A 515 36.33 -18.50 5.85
CA ARG A 515 36.70 -18.33 7.26
C ARG A 515 37.00 -19.67 7.94
N ARG A 516 36.24 -20.74 7.64
CA ARG A 516 36.53 -22.10 8.12
C ARG A 516 37.85 -22.64 7.59
N GLN A 517 38.18 -22.33 6.34
CA GLN A 517 39.47 -22.66 5.72
C GLN A 517 40.62 -21.74 6.20
N THR A 518 40.39 -20.83 7.16
CA THR A 518 41.36 -19.84 7.67
C THR A 518 41.84 -18.80 6.66
N ARG A 519 41.17 -18.68 5.51
CA ARG A 519 41.43 -17.66 4.46
C ARG A 519 40.77 -16.33 4.83
N LEU A 520 41.27 -15.70 5.90
CA LEU A 520 40.62 -14.56 6.55
C LEU A 520 40.51 -13.31 5.65
N ALA A 521 41.52 -13.03 4.82
CA ALA A 521 41.49 -11.85 3.94
C ALA A 521 40.37 -11.93 2.91
N GLU A 522 40.21 -13.09 2.26
CA GLU A 522 39.12 -13.33 1.31
C GLU A 522 37.77 -13.35 2.03
N ALA A 523 37.67 -14.01 3.19
CA ALA A 523 36.44 -14.01 3.98
C ALA A 523 35.96 -12.59 4.36
N ILE A 524 36.88 -11.70 4.76
CA ILE A 524 36.57 -10.29 5.06
C ILE A 524 36.04 -9.57 3.82
N ALA A 525 36.61 -9.82 2.64
CA ALA A 525 36.15 -9.20 1.39
C ALA A 525 34.72 -9.64 1.05
N GLU A 526 34.43 -10.94 1.16
CA GLU A 526 33.09 -11.48 0.93
C GLU A 526 32.07 -10.96 1.96
N PHE A 527 32.41 -10.90 3.25
CA PHE A 527 31.50 -10.37 4.26
C PHE A 527 31.24 -8.87 4.09
N ARG A 528 32.22 -8.08 3.66
CA ARG A 528 31.99 -6.66 3.31
C ARG A 528 30.98 -6.53 2.19
N ARG A 529 31.13 -7.34 1.15
CA ARG A 529 30.19 -7.34 0.04
C ARG A 529 28.79 -7.75 0.49
N ALA A 530 28.70 -8.72 1.40
CA ALA A 530 27.43 -9.08 2.02
C ALA A 530 26.79 -7.92 2.79
N THR A 531 27.54 -7.17 3.62
CA THR A 531 27.02 -5.99 4.35
C THR A 531 26.64 -4.82 3.45
N GLU A 532 27.25 -4.69 2.26
CA GLU A 532 26.87 -3.68 1.27
C GLU A 532 25.54 -4.02 0.59
N LEU A 533 25.27 -5.31 0.38
CA LEU A 533 24.08 -5.82 -0.31
C LEU A 533 22.91 -6.08 0.66
N LEU A 534 23.19 -6.40 1.92
CA LEU A 534 22.23 -6.70 2.98
C LEU A 534 22.35 -5.65 4.10
N LEU A 535 21.69 -4.50 3.90
CA LEU A 535 21.90 -3.29 4.72
C LEU A 535 21.60 -3.44 6.23
N ASP A 536 20.67 -4.33 6.61
CA ASP A 536 20.27 -4.57 8.00
C ASP A 536 20.50 -6.04 8.44
N ASP A 537 21.45 -6.76 7.84
CA ASP A 537 21.71 -8.17 8.20
C ASP A 537 22.68 -8.30 9.38
N THR A 538 22.10 -8.51 10.57
CA THR A 538 22.81 -8.83 11.82
C THR A 538 23.91 -9.89 11.63
N ALA A 539 23.63 -10.95 10.87
CA ALA A 539 24.56 -12.07 10.70
C ALA A 539 25.83 -11.68 9.92
N SER A 540 25.70 -10.89 8.84
CA SER A 540 26.84 -10.42 8.05
C SER A 540 27.75 -9.52 8.86
N HIS A 541 27.19 -8.55 9.60
CA HIS A 541 27.97 -7.66 10.48
C HIS A 541 28.70 -8.44 11.58
N LEU A 542 28.03 -9.42 12.21
CA LEU A 542 28.65 -10.29 13.21
C LEU A 542 29.82 -11.06 12.63
N MET A 543 29.63 -11.68 11.45
CA MET A 543 30.67 -12.49 10.81
C MET A 543 31.86 -11.65 10.33
N LEU A 544 31.60 -10.45 9.79
CA LEU A 544 32.63 -9.50 9.40
C LEU A 544 33.45 -9.04 10.61
N GLY A 545 32.78 -8.63 11.69
CA GLY A 545 33.44 -8.18 12.91
C GLY A 545 34.34 -9.25 13.53
N GLN A 546 33.85 -10.49 13.62
CA GLN A 546 34.64 -11.64 14.07
C GLN A 546 35.85 -11.92 13.17
N ALA A 547 35.68 -11.84 11.84
CA ALA A 547 36.76 -12.06 10.89
C ALA A 547 37.83 -10.96 10.99
N LEU A 548 37.43 -9.69 11.13
CA LEU A 548 38.32 -8.53 11.31
C LEU A 548 39.14 -8.61 12.60
N GLN A 549 38.51 -8.97 13.72
CA GLN A 549 39.23 -9.18 14.98
C GLN A 549 40.29 -10.28 14.86
N LYS A 550 39.93 -11.41 14.23
CA LYS A 550 40.87 -12.53 14.01
C LYS A 550 42.02 -12.14 13.07
N ALA A 551 41.80 -11.19 12.16
CA ALA A 551 42.82 -10.64 11.28
C ALA A 551 43.65 -9.48 11.90
N GLY A 552 43.44 -9.17 13.20
CA GLY A 552 44.16 -8.10 13.90
C GLY A 552 43.63 -6.68 13.65
N ARG A 553 42.54 -6.52 12.88
CA ARG A 553 41.90 -5.23 12.58
C ARG A 553 40.85 -4.90 13.65
N ARG A 554 41.34 -4.66 14.87
CA ARG A 554 40.51 -4.62 16.08
C ARG A 554 39.43 -3.53 16.05
N GLU A 555 39.79 -2.30 15.70
CA GLU A 555 38.85 -1.16 15.69
C GLU A 555 37.71 -1.37 14.68
N GLU A 556 38.03 -1.74 13.44
CA GLU A 556 37.01 -2.04 12.43
C GLU A 556 36.13 -3.22 12.84
N GLY A 557 36.71 -4.24 13.49
CA GLY A 557 35.97 -5.38 14.01
C GLY A 557 34.98 -5.00 15.10
N GLU A 558 35.40 -4.18 16.06
CA GLU A 558 34.56 -3.70 17.17
C GLU A 558 33.36 -2.88 16.66
N VAL A 559 33.54 -2.04 15.63
CA VAL A 559 32.43 -1.30 14.99
C VAL A 559 31.36 -2.25 14.44
N GLN A 560 31.78 -3.28 13.70
CA GLN A 560 30.86 -4.22 13.07
C GLN A 560 30.12 -5.08 14.10
N LEU A 561 30.82 -5.49 15.18
CA LEU A 561 30.20 -6.23 16.28
C LEU A 561 29.18 -5.37 17.05
N HIS A 562 29.49 -4.10 17.33
CA HIS A 562 28.55 -3.18 17.96
C HIS A 562 27.32 -2.94 17.09
N LEU A 563 27.48 -2.83 15.78
CA LEU A 563 26.37 -2.71 14.85
C LEU A 563 25.49 -3.98 14.86
N ALA A 564 26.11 -5.16 14.77
CA ALA A 564 25.39 -6.44 14.87
C ALA A 564 24.62 -6.56 16.20
N GLN A 565 25.21 -6.14 17.32
CA GLN A 565 24.54 -6.15 18.62
C GLN A 565 23.34 -5.19 18.65
N ARG A 566 23.47 -3.99 18.08
CA ARG A 566 22.37 -3.02 17.99
C ARG A 566 21.24 -3.52 17.11
N LEU A 567 21.55 -4.10 15.95
CA LEU A 567 20.55 -4.70 15.06
C LEU A 567 19.85 -5.88 15.74
N SER A 568 20.61 -6.79 16.36
CA SER A 568 20.03 -7.91 17.11
C SER A 568 19.13 -7.44 18.27
N GLN A 569 19.52 -6.38 18.99
CA GLN A 569 18.71 -5.84 20.08
C GLN A 569 17.45 -5.18 19.53
N ARG A 570 17.54 -4.46 18.41
CA ARG A 570 16.40 -3.87 17.71
C ARG A 570 15.41 -4.96 17.28
N ASP A 571 15.88 -6.04 16.66
CA ASP A 571 15.01 -7.16 16.24
C ASP A 571 14.29 -7.81 17.43
N GLN A 572 15.02 -8.05 18.53
CA GLN A 572 14.44 -8.57 19.77
C GLN A 572 13.41 -7.61 20.38
N ASN A 573 13.70 -6.31 20.39
CA ASN A 573 12.79 -5.29 20.89
C ASN A 573 11.52 -5.22 20.05
N ILE A 574 11.63 -5.31 18.71
CA ILE A 574 10.46 -5.32 17.81
C ILE A 574 9.59 -6.55 18.07
N ALA A 575 10.21 -7.74 18.18
CA ALA A 575 9.47 -8.97 18.45
C ALA A 575 8.76 -8.92 19.82
N LEU A 576 9.48 -8.47 20.86
CA LEU A 576 8.93 -8.34 22.20
C LEU A 576 7.83 -7.28 22.27
N ALA A 577 8.01 -6.15 21.58
CA ALA A 577 7.01 -5.11 21.47
C ALA A 577 5.72 -5.67 20.88
N LYS A 578 5.80 -6.42 19.78
CA LYS A 578 4.63 -7.05 19.15
C LYS A 578 3.89 -7.98 20.13
N THR A 579 4.61 -8.77 20.92
CA THR A 579 4.01 -9.62 21.96
C THR A 579 3.29 -8.78 23.02
N TYR A 580 3.91 -7.71 23.50
CA TYR A 580 3.31 -6.80 24.48
C TYR A 580 2.13 -6.00 23.91
N SER A 581 2.14 -5.63 22.63
CA SER A 581 1.01 -5.00 21.95
C SER A 581 -0.21 -5.93 21.92
N THR A 582 -0.01 -7.19 21.54
CA THR A 582 -1.09 -8.18 21.54
C THR A 582 -1.63 -8.42 22.95
N LEU A 583 -0.75 -8.70 23.92
CA LEU A 583 -1.15 -8.94 25.31
C LEU A 583 -1.86 -7.71 25.91
N GLY A 584 -1.33 -6.51 25.66
CA GLY A 584 -1.93 -5.26 26.10
C GLY A 584 -3.33 -5.04 25.52
N THR A 585 -3.54 -5.43 24.26
CA THR A 585 -4.86 -5.39 23.61
C THR A 585 -5.83 -6.38 24.24
N GLU A 586 -5.39 -7.60 24.54
CA GLU A 586 -6.20 -8.63 25.23
C GLU A 586 -6.58 -8.20 26.65
N LEU A 587 -5.63 -7.65 27.41
CA LEU A 587 -5.86 -7.12 28.76
C LEU A 587 -6.85 -5.94 28.74
N LEU A 588 -6.73 -5.06 27.75
CA LEU A 588 -7.65 -3.95 27.55
C LEU A 588 -9.08 -4.44 27.28
N GLN A 589 -9.25 -5.44 26.41
CA GLN A 589 -10.55 -6.07 26.15
C GLN A 589 -11.11 -6.79 27.38
N GLY A 590 -10.24 -7.38 28.21
CA GLY A 590 -10.58 -8.01 29.48
C GLY A 590 -10.84 -7.03 30.64
N GLY A 591 -10.74 -5.72 30.41
CA GLY A 591 -10.99 -4.68 31.42
C GLY A 591 -9.85 -4.45 32.43
N GLN A 592 -8.68 -5.07 32.24
CA GLN A 592 -7.53 -4.97 33.15
C GLN A 592 -6.66 -3.76 32.81
N MET A 593 -7.20 -2.55 33.02
CA MET A 593 -6.66 -1.29 32.52
C MET A 593 -5.21 -0.99 32.97
N GLU A 594 -4.87 -1.19 34.24
CA GLU A 594 -3.50 -0.92 34.74
C GLU A 594 -2.46 -1.86 34.12
N GLN A 595 -2.80 -3.14 33.97
CA GLN A 595 -1.90 -4.11 33.36
C GLN A 595 -1.78 -3.88 31.84
N ALA A 596 -2.87 -3.50 31.19
CA ALA A 596 -2.88 -3.10 29.79
C ALA A 596 -1.99 -1.86 29.56
N ALA A 597 -2.12 -0.83 30.40
CA ALA A 597 -1.29 0.38 30.35
C ALA A 597 0.20 0.03 30.39
N ALA A 598 0.60 -0.77 31.38
CA ALA A 598 2.01 -1.15 31.57
C ALA A 598 2.56 -1.92 30.36
N LYS A 599 1.79 -2.87 29.79
CA LYS A 599 2.25 -3.65 28.64
C LYS A 599 2.30 -2.82 27.35
N LEU A 600 1.32 -1.96 27.14
CA LEU A 600 1.27 -1.09 25.96
C LEU A 600 2.34 0.01 26.01
N GLU A 601 2.66 0.54 27.20
CA GLU A 601 3.79 1.44 27.41
C GLU A 601 5.11 0.76 27.07
N GLU A 602 5.35 -0.44 27.59
CA GLU A 602 6.54 -1.23 27.29
C GLU A 602 6.66 -1.52 25.79
N ALA A 603 5.54 -1.88 25.13
CA ALA A 603 5.50 -2.11 23.69
C ALA A 603 5.86 -0.84 22.89
N ALA A 604 5.22 0.28 23.19
CA ALA A 604 5.45 1.57 22.53
C ALA A 604 6.87 2.11 22.76
N ARG A 605 7.51 1.75 23.89
CA ARG A 605 8.90 2.08 24.18
C ARG A 605 9.89 1.19 23.42
N LEU A 606 9.62 -0.11 23.32
CA LEU A 606 10.47 -1.08 22.65
C LEU A 606 10.41 -0.94 21.12
N ASN A 607 9.23 -0.64 20.58
CA ASN A 607 9.01 -0.34 19.17
C ASN A 607 8.08 0.88 19.01
N PRO A 608 8.64 2.09 18.88
CA PRO A 608 7.86 3.29 18.63
C PRO A 608 7.07 3.26 17.31
N GLU A 609 7.45 2.41 16.35
CA GLU A 609 6.80 2.25 15.06
C GLU A 609 5.62 1.27 15.07
N ASP A 610 5.28 0.65 16.21
CA ASP A 610 4.11 -0.24 16.28
C ASP A 610 2.80 0.59 16.36
N PRO A 611 2.00 0.69 15.28
CA PRO A 611 0.82 1.57 15.28
C PRO A 611 -0.27 1.07 16.23
N LEU A 612 -0.36 -0.26 16.41
CA LEU A 612 -1.32 -0.90 17.29
C LEU A 612 -0.99 -0.60 18.76
N ALA A 613 0.29 -0.69 19.12
CA ALA A 613 0.76 -0.30 20.45
C ALA A 613 0.46 1.17 20.76
N GLN A 614 0.83 2.08 19.85
CA GLN A 614 0.62 3.52 20.04
C GLN A 614 -0.87 3.86 20.19
N TYR A 615 -1.74 3.25 19.36
CA TYR A 615 -3.17 3.49 19.40
C TYR A 615 -3.80 3.00 20.70
N ASN A 616 -3.57 1.73 21.06
CA ASN A 616 -4.16 1.15 22.25
C ASN A 616 -3.61 1.79 23.53
N TYR A 617 -2.33 2.16 23.54
CA TYR A 617 -1.76 2.90 24.67
C TYR A 617 -2.42 4.27 24.83
N ALA A 618 -2.61 4.99 23.72
CA ALA A 618 -3.30 6.28 23.71
C ALA A 618 -4.74 6.16 24.24
N VAL A 619 -5.47 5.09 23.89
CA VAL A 619 -6.81 4.82 24.43
C VAL A 619 -6.78 4.64 25.94
N VAL A 620 -5.82 3.87 26.47
CA VAL A 620 -5.70 3.66 27.92
C VAL A 620 -5.35 4.95 28.65
N LEU A 621 -4.40 5.73 28.12
CA LEU A 621 -4.03 7.04 28.68
C LEU A 621 -5.22 8.02 28.69
N MET A 622 -6.03 8.02 27.62
CA MET A 622 -7.25 8.83 27.54
C MET A 622 -8.28 8.39 28.61
N LEU A 623 -8.43 7.10 28.86
CA LEU A 623 -9.32 6.58 29.93
C LEU A 623 -8.80 6.92 31.34
N GLN A 624 -7.49 7.14 31.50
CA GLN A 624 -6.85 7.58 32.74
C GLN A 624 -6.79 9.11 32.90
N ASP A 625 -7.42 9.86 31.99
CA ASP A 625 -7.39 11.33 31.95
C ASP A 625 -6.00 11.94 31.70
N ASN A 626 -5.03 11.15 31.21
CA ASN A 626 -3.74 11.64 30.75
C ASN A 626 -3.83 12.08 29.27
N LEU A 627 -4.56 13.17 29.04
CA LEU A 627 -4.95 13.63 27.70
C LEU A 627 -3.76 14.12 26.85
N ASP A 628 -2.77 14.77 27.46
CA ASP A 628 -1.58 15.28 26.76
C ASP A 628 -0.79 14.17 26.07
N GLU A 629 -0.50 13.11 26.81
CA GLU A 629 0.24 11.98 26.27
C GLU A 629 -0.63 11.17 25.29
N ALA A 630 -1.91 10.97 25.59
CA ALA A 630 -2.85 10.30 24.68
C ALA A 630 -2.90 10.99 23.30
N ILE A 631 -3.01 12.32 23.26
CA ILE A 631 -3.02 13.11 22.01
C ILE A 631 -1.72 12.91 21.21
N SER A 632 -0.57 12.95 21.89
CA SER A 632 0.74 12.73 21.25
C SER A 632 0.84 11.33 20.62
N ARG A 633 0.35 10.32 21.34
CA ARG A 633 0.36 8.92 20.90
C ARG A 633 -0.61 8.69 19.74
N PHE A 634 -1.83 9.24 19.78
CA PHE A 634 -2.75 9.20 18.64
C PHE A 634 -2.19 9.89 17.38
N ARG A 635 -1.51 11.03 17.53
CA ARG A 635 -0.80 11.68 16.41
C ARG A 635 0.31 10.79 15.85
N THR A 636 0.99 10.03 16.71
CA THR A 636 1.99 9.05 16.30
C THR A 636 1.35 7.90 15.52
N THR A 637 0.22 7.36 15.99
CA THR A 637 -0.57 6.37 15.25
C THR A 637 -0.95 6.89 13.87
N LEU A 638 -1.45 8.12 13.76
CA LEU A 638 -1.87 8.72 12.49
C LEU A 638 -0.69 9.05 11.56
N ARG A 639 0.51 9.26 12.09
CA ARG A 639 1.72 9.36 11.28
C ARG A 639 2.09 8.00 10.67
N LEU A 640 1.94 6.92 11.44
CA LEU A 640 2.25 5.55 11.00
C LEU A 640 1.16 4.96 10.10
N LYS A 641 -0.10 5.32 10.34
CA LYS A 641 -1.29 4.85 9.62
C LYS A 641 -2.26 6.02 9.38
N PRO A 642 -2.03 6.81 8.30
CA PRO A 642 -2.78 8.06 8.04
C PRO A 642 -4.26 7.88 7.71
N ASP A 643 -4.69 6.67 7.42
CA ASP A 643 -6.06 6.27 7.09
C ASP A 643 -6.80 5.63 8.27
N ASP A 644 -6.26 5.70 9.49
CA ASP A 644 -6.91 5.14 10.68
C ASP A 644 -8.02 6.05 11.24
N ALA A 645 -9.26 5.77 10.84
CA ALA A 645 -10.43 6.53 11.25
C ALA A 645 -10.69 6.52 12.76
N ASN A 646 -10.43 5.39 13.42
CA ASN A 646 -10.61 5.24 14.87
C ASN A 646 -9.58 6.08 15.64
N ALA A 647 -8.35 6.21 15.12
CA ALA A 647 -7.33 7.09 15.68
C ALA A 647 -7.72 8.56 15.56
N TYR A 648 -8.29 9.00 14.42
CA TYR A 648 -8.83 10.37 14.29
C TYR A 648 -10.00 10.64 15.23
N TYR A 649 -10.94 9.70 15.35
CA TYR A 649 -12.07 9.81 16.28
C TYR A 649 -11.61 9.94 17.73
N SER A 650 -10.70 9.06 18.14
CA SER A 650 -10.17 9.05 19.52
C SER A 650 -9.31 10.27 19.81
N LEU A 651 -8.51 10.75 18.84
CA LEU A 651 -7.78 12.01 18.94
C LEU A 651 -8.74 13.20 19.12
N GLY A 652 -9.81 13.23 18.33
CA GLY A 652 -10.87 14.23 18.42
C GLY A 652 -11.52 14.29 19.80
N ARG A 653 -11.87 13.13 20.36
CA ARG A 653 -12.39 13.02 21.72
C ARG A 653 -11.40 13.49 22.77
N ALA A 654 -10.13 13.10 22.67
CA ALA A 654 -9.10 13.52 23.61
C ALA A 654 -8.85 15.05 23.56
N LEU A 655 -8.85 15.64 22.37
CA LEU A 655 -8.72 17.09 22.17
C LEU A 655 -9.92 17.86 22.72
N LEU A 656 -11.13 17.32 22.53
CA LEU A 656 -12.35 17.92 23.06
C LEU A 656 -12.38 17.89 24.59
N ALA A 657 -12.02 16.76 25.20
CA ALA A 657 -11.89 16.62 26.65
C ALA A 657 -10.85 17.59 27.23
N LYS A 658 -9.79 17.89 26.48
CA LYS A 658 -8.76 18.87 26.85
C LYS A 658 -9.19 20.34 26.64
N GLY A 659 -10.35 20.59 26.04
CA GLY A 659 -10.85 21.93 25.70
C GLY A 659 -10.24 22.53 24.43
N SER A 660 -9.53 21.74 23.62
CA SER A 660 -8.96 22.16 22.33
C SER A 660 -9.95 21.94 21.19
N SER A 661 -11.11 22.59 21.26
CA SER A 661 -12.25 22.33 20.38
C SER A 661 -11.97 22.55 18.89
N ALA A 662 -11.13 23.52 18.52
CA ALA A 662 -10.77 23.77 17.12
C ALA A 662 -9.97 22.60 16.50
N ASP A 663 -9.00 22.06 17.23
CA ASP A 663 -8.22 20.90 16.80
C ASP A 663 -9.05 19.61 16.84
N ALA A 664 -9.98 19.52 17.80
CA ALA A 664 -10.93 18.42 17.89
C ALA A 664 -11.82 18.35 16.65
N VAL A 665 -12.39 19.49 16.22
CA VAL A 665 -13.18 19.58 14.98
C VAL A 665 -12.39 19.09 13.78
N ALA A 666 -11.14 19.52 13.58
CA ALA A 666 -10.33 19.08 12.45
C ALA A 666 -10.09 17.55 12.45
N SER A 667 -9.85 16.97 13.63
CA SER A 667 -9.64 15.52 13.79
C SER A 667 -10.95 14.73 13.60
N LEU A 668 -12.06 15.22 14.15
CA LEU A 668 -13.38 14.60 14.03
C LEU A 668 -13.95 14.73 12.61
N GLU A 669 -13.67 15.82 11.90
CA GLU A 669 -13.98 15.95 10.47
C GLU A 669 -13.17 14.95 9.63
N ALA A 670 -11.92 14.65 10.01
CA ALA A 670 -11.15 13.60 9.36
C ALA A 670 -11.73 12.21 9.66
N ALA A 671 -12.14 11.96 10.91
CA ALA A 671 -12.84 10.74 11.30
C ALA A 671 -14.18 10.57 10.56
N ALA A 672 -15.02 11.60 10.52
CA ALA A 672 -16.31 11.60 9.83
C ALA A 672 -16.15 11.43 8.31
N ARG A 673 -15.05 11.93 7.74
CA ARG A 673 -14.71 11.67 6.33
C ARG A 673 -14.39 10.19 6.09
N LEU A 674 -13.67 9.54 6.99
CA LEU A 674 -13.27 8.13 6.86
C LEU A 674 -14.39 7.15 7.25
N MET A 675 -15.24 7.52 8.22
CA MET A 675 -16.39 6.75 8.72
C MET A 675 -17.67 7.62 8.75
N PRO A 676 -18.27 7.94 7.58
CA PRO A 676 -19.42 8.83 7.48
C PRO A 676 -20.75 8.23 7.98
N ASP A 677 -20.79 6.93 8.28
CA ASP A 677 -21.96 6.26 8.85
C ASP A 677 -21.78 5.98 10.36
N ASP A 678 -20.71 6.50 10.99
CA ASP A 678 -20.48 6.36 12.44
C ASP A 678 -21.18 7.48 13.22
N ALA A 679 -22.39 7.20 13.71
CA ALA A 679 -23.22 8.17 14.44
C ALA A 679 -22.50 8.80 15.64
N ARG A 680 -21.61 8.04 16.29
CA ARG A 680 -20.79 8.52 17.42
C ARG A 680 -19.85 9.65 17.01
N THR A 681 -19.19 9.54 15.86
CA THR A 681 -18.31 10.59 15.35
C THR A 681 -19.08 11.88 15.07
N HIS A 682 -20.26 11.78 14.47
CA HIS A 682 -21.14 12.92 14.22
C HIS A 682 -21.59 13.61 15.52
N ASN A 683 -21.97 12.82 16.54
CA ASN A 683 -22.32 13.37 17.85
C ASN A 683 -21.16 14.15 18.49
N VAL A 684 -19.97 13.55 18.58
CA VAL A 684 -18.80 14.21 19.18
C VAL A 684 -18.40 15.46 18.38
N LEU A 685 -18.46 15.39 17.04
CA LEU A 685 -18.19 16.54 16.17
C LEU A 685 -19.17 17.68 16.43
N ALA A 686 -20.45 17.38 16.62
CA ALA A 686 -21.44 18.38 16.96
C ALA A 686 -21.15 19.07 18.29
N VAL A 687 -20.78 18.29 19.31
CA VAL A 687 -20.37 18.85 20.62
C VAL A 687 -19.16 19.77 20.47
N ALA A 688 -18.15 19.36 19.68
CA ALA A 688 -16.98 20.18 19.41
C ALA A 688 -17.33 21.49 18.67
N LEU A 689 -18.20 21.43 17.66
CA LEU A 689 -18.67 22.59 16.90
C LEU A 689 -19.50 23.56 17.75
N ALA A 690 -20.40 23.04 18.57
CA ALA A 690 -21.22 23.84 19.47
C ALA A 690 -20.37 24.59 20.51
N SER A 691 -19.27 23.98 20.98
CA SER A 691 -18.32 24.65 21.89
C SER A 691 -17.53 25.79 21.23
N LEU A 692 -17.53 25.87 19.90
CA LEU A 692 -16.99 26.98 19.11
C LEU A 692 -18.07 27.96 18.62
N GLU A 693 -19.29 27.86 19.16
CA GLU A 693 -20.46 28.66 18.76
C GLU A 693 -20.92 28.43 17.29
N ASP A 694 -20.46 27.36 16.65
CA ASP A 694 -20.90 26.95 15.31
C ASP A 694 -22.16 26.07 15.39
N HIS A 695 -23.22 26.63 15.95
CA HIS A 695 -24.48 25.92 16.21
C HIS A 695 -25.13 25.39 14.93
N SER A 696 -24.97 26.10 13.80
CA SER A 696 -25.55 25.71 12.52
C SER A 696 -24.99 24.38 12.00
N ARG A 697 -23.68 24.17 12.15
CA ARG A 697 -23.03 22.92 11.74
C ARG A 697 -23.23 21.85 12.80
N ALA A 698 -23.21 22.20 14.08
CA ALA A 698 -23.50 21.26 15.16
C ALA A 698 -24.90 20.63 15.03
N GLU A 699 -25.93 21.41 14.69
CA GLU A 699 -27.29 20.92 14.51
C GLU A 699 -27.37 19.89 13.37
N LYS A 700 -26.69 20.18 12.26
CA LYS A 700 -26.62 19.27 11.11
C LYS A 700 -25.96 17.93 11.48
N GLU A 701 -24.84 17.98 12.20
CA GLU A 701 -24.13 16.77 12.63
C GLU A 701 -24.98 15.95 13.62
N LEU A 702 -25.75 16.58 14.50
CA LEU A 702 -26.71 15.88 15.39
C LEU A 702 -27.89 15.27 14.66
N GLN A 703 -28.42 15.95 13.63
CA GLN A 703 -29.44 15.39 12.75
C GLN A 703 -28.90 14.17 11.99
N ASP A 704 -27.66 14.22 11.52
CA ASP A 704 -26.99 13.09 10.87
C ASP A 704 -26.76 11.93 11.86
N ALA A 705 -26.33 12.20 13.10
CA ALA A 705 -26.18 11.19 14.16
C ALA A 705 -27.52 10.52 14.52
N HIS A 706 -28.59 11.30 14.72
CA HIS A 706 -29.93 10.79 15.02
C HIS A 706 -30.53 10.02 13.83
N ARG A 707 -30.27 10.43 12.59
CA ARG A 707 -30.71 9.68 11.40
C ARG A 707 -30.03 8.31 11.31
N LEU A 708 -28.75 8.23 11.65
CA LEU A 708 -27.98 6.99 11.63
C LEU A 708 -28.40 6.04 12.76
N GLU A 709 -28.70 6.56 13.95
CA GLU A 709 -29.22 5.78 15.08
C GLU A 709 -30.47 6.43 15.73
N PRO A 710 -31.67 6.27 15.14
CA PRO A 710 -32.89 6.94 15.62
C PRO A 710 -33.35 6.49 17.01
N SER A 711 -32.91 5.32 17.47
CA SER A 711 -33.23 4.77 18.78
C SER A 711 -32.26 5.24 19.89
N ASN A 712 -31.23 6.02 19.55
CA ASN A 712 -30.23 6.49 20.51
C ASN A 712 -30.70 7.81 21.15
N LEU A 713 -31.26 7.70 22.36
CA LEU A 713 -31.82 8.82 23.12
C LEU A 713 -30.81 9.96 23.35
N LEU A 714 -29.51 9.66 23.44
CA LEU A 714 -28.47 10.67 23.65
C LEU A 714 -28.42 11.69 22.49
N PHE A 715 -28.53 11.21 21.25
CA PHE A 715 -28.45 12.05 20.08
C PHE A 715 -29.70 12.93 19.92
N GLU A 716 -30.86 12.39 20.27
CA GLU A 716 -32.12 13.14 20.33
C GLU A 716 -32.08 14.23 21.42
N GLU A 717 -31.58 13.90 22.62
CA GLU A 717 -31.42 14.85 23.72
C GLU A 717 -30.44 15.98 23.39
N ASN A 718 -29.29 15.64 22.78
CA ASN A 718 -28.33 16.63 22.32
C ASN A 718 -28.93 17.55 21.24
N LEU A 719 -29.68 16.99 20.29
CA LEU A 719 -30.34 17.78 19.23
C LEU A 719 -31.37 18.75 19.81
N HIS A 720 -32.27 18.28 20.68
CA HIS A 720 -33.27 19.12 21.34
C HIS A 720 -32.64 20.18 22.24
N CYS A 721 -31.53 19.85 22.89
CA CYS A 721 -30.79 20.80 23.71
C CYS A 721 -30.24 21.97 22.87
N LEU A 722 -29.69 21.66 21.69
CA LEU A 722 -29.16 22.67 20.78
C LEU A 722 -30.28 23.51 20.15
N GLU A 723 -31.41 22.91 19.78
CA GLU A 723 -32.61 23.61 19.25
C GLU A 723 -33.17 24.64 20.24
N LYS A 724 -33.02 24.38 21.56
CA LYS A 724 -33.40 25.30 22.64
C LYS A 724 -32.33 26.35 22.97
N GLY A 725 -31.26 26.44 22.17
CA GLY A 725 -30.17 27.37 22.39
C GLY A 725 -29.37 27.09 23.67
N LEU A 726 -29.22 25.81 24.04
CA LEU A 726 -28.45 25.35 25.20
C LEU A 726 -28.95 25.89 26.56
N GLN A 727 -30.22 26.29 26.64
CA GLN A 727 -30.81 26.79 27.89
C GLN A 727 -31.11 25.65 28.87
N GLY A 728 -30.26 25.51 29.89
CA GLY A 728 -30.46 24.56 30.99
C GLY A 728 -30.11 23.10 30.66
N CYS A 729 -29.31 22.86 29.63
CA CYS A 729 -28.85 21.53 29.21
C CYS A 729 -27.41 21.61 28.66
N LEU A 730 -26.69 20.49 28.65
CA LEU A 730 -25.30 20.37 28.18
C LEU A 730 -25.23 19.26 27.14
N LEU A 731 -24.50 19.50 26.05
CA LEU A 731 -24.25 18.46 25.05
C LEU A 731 -23.24 17.44 25.57
N ILE A 732 -23.52 16.16 25.35
CA ILE A 732 -22.71 15.05 25.83
C ILE A 732 -21.97 14.40 24.65
N PRO A 733 -20.63 14.41 24.62
CA PRO A 733 -19.82 13.86 23.52
C PRO A 733 -19.84 12.33 23.45
#